data_AF-A0A9D6AQA1-F1
#
_entry.id   AF-A0A9D6AQA1-F1
#
_cell.length_a   1.000
_cell.length_b   1.000
_cell.length_c   1.000
_cell.angle_alpha   90.00
_cell.angle_beta   90.00
_cell.angle_gamma   90.00
#
_symmetry.space_group_name_H-M   'P 1'
#
loop_
_entity.id
_entity.type
_entity.pdbx_description
1 polymer ?
#
loop_
_entity_poly.entity_id
_entity_poly.type
_entity_poly.pdbx_seq_one_letter_code
_entity_poly.pdbx_strand_id
1 'polypeptide(L)'
;MPSISNLVAALPEISQSRLVAAGYGVWVVWKGDLNNTLENTLQEFGCLCVSRESNQALWFCNTGEVFRALARLQVWARVNPMNAFCQIVPLTFLVGYDLQYSVSMGMELEGQDVRPFGDFEVIVHPKLRNEVQAVAGLTVEAAGAVDGLAGDGWLRLVADQGLDYETRRKWYFVIKPLGHTADKESIVGWRDFSANIIELLQRLGLKYISDVKEGVIFFPLDSFKLLRSFCTEILSLIRRLKEAGEKEYWPTVMVAAPQEGLQFTPELPKKIGLDWNRMTPDFPHVKFMEGFLLSEWFRMNEVRYGTKQVSLESWCTLALKDGGEDMGYGSMQVALPSSMIADEGKECFYCGLKNHAPADCPSKRIAKPHPQVWHLLAKTDIDHFSEGFDGLDADVDEEHFSDSIVGLMGSGNNLKSLMARAVFEINSPGQLRMLKLVWRSRGKEWVDGFKQLAPAEGDFIWDALVDIESCRMPEAEILIKEAQVKYPRSYQPHSLLGFWFLEQGDFSQTMFHWQEAERMSYTPLQQAYFSYLQARLNEVEGNLKDAINGYQHTNSISPTWLQPVYRQAVCMVKMGFTGQAIDLFFDLIGRDPHFFNYMLVDPELDRGRVQLMNSLWEKWVEAEDSAKSMKARVEDLTTDISKRFDSSHSYFDTANEELARLRKLGDTQNYVAYQLLIRGAHRFGDALDNEIKREIKRISSNLDYLTDRIREIQKEAAWFPFPKLLLEFNKEFNTCVDKINWIRTQPLNEAGNFRKALANITEIEDHIDSLQSRLVTLRIIRDSTLFILMLGRNFIWLELIGLAILLVTLPSLIYFTQDIKGNYILDMINDEKQRWEISKGLVIILSIICVAFAAVKSALTFEKRKRQLFEQLDKEMRQTAPKRY
;
A
#
# COMPACT_ATOMS: atom_id res chain seq x y z
N MET A 1 21.21 -13.22 48.68
CA MET A 1 22.42 -13.98 48.30
C MET A 1 22.43 -14.05 46.79
N PRO A 2 23.61 -13.98 46.14
CA PRO A 2 23.75 -14.26 44.71
C PRO A 2 23.10 -15.59 44.36
N SER A 3 22.21 -15.59 43.37
CA SER A 3 21.54 -16.78 42.86
C SER A 3 21.43 -16.71 41.34
N ILE A 4 21.73 -17.83 40.67
CA ILE A 4 21.65 -17.96 39.22
C ILE A 4 20.21 -17.74 38.73
N SER A 5 19.22 -18.24 39.47
CA SER A 5 17.80 -18.12 39.13
C SER A 5 17.36 -16.66 38.88
N ASN A 6 17.86 -15.71 39.66
CA ASN A 6 17.56 -14.28 39.48
C ASN A 6 18.11 -13.75 38.14
N LEU A 7 19.31 -14.17 37.75
CA LEU A 7 19.94 -13.74 36.49
C LEU A 7 19.22 -14.31 35.27
N VAL A 8 18.76 -15.57 35.34
CA VAL A 8 18.01 -16.24 34.26
C VAL A 8 16.60 -15.67 34.15
N ALA A 9 15.92 -15.40 35.27
CA ALA A 9 14.58 -14.81 35.29
C ALA A 9 14.51 -13.38 34.71
N ALA A 10 15.64 -12.67 34.64
CA ALA A 10 15.74 -11.35 34.03
C ALA A 10 15.82 -11.38 32.49
N LEU A 11 16.00 -12.56 31.88
CA LEU A 11 16.14 -12.72 30.43
C LEU A 11 14.76 -12.89 29.74
N PRO A 12 14.65 -12.51 28.45
CA PRO A 12 13.41 -12.68 27.71
C PRO A 12 13.08 -14.16 27.49
N GLU A 13 11.78 -14.48 27.46
CA GLU A 13 11.29 -15.79 27.04
C GLU A 13 11.28 -15.89 25.51
N ILE A 14 11.98 -16.90 24.98
CA ILE A 14 12.05 -17.15 23.54
C ILE A 14 11.20 -18.38 23.21
N SER A 15 10.04 -18.17 22.58
CA SER A 15 9.11 -19.24 22.18
C SER A 15 9.59 -20.03 20.97
N GLN A 16 10.23 -19.36 20.00
CA GLN A 16 10.81 -19.96 18.80
C GLN A 16 12.21 -19.41 18.56
N SER A 17 13.21 -20.30 18.57
CA SER A 17 14.61 -19.92 18.39
C SER A 17 15.01 -19.88 16.91
N ARG A 18 15.57 -18.74 16.49
CA ARG A 18 16.26 -18.53 15.22
C ARG A 18 17.61 -19.23 15.19
N LEU A 19 18.31 -19.19 16.32
CA LEU A 19 19.62 -19.80 16.53
C LEU A 19 19.66 -20.47 17.90
N VAL A 20 20.25 -21.67 17.93
CA VAL A 20 20.52 -22.43 19.15
C VAL A 20 21.99 -22.84 19.12
N ALA A 21 22.74 -22.54 20.18
CA ALA A 21 24.16 -22.89 20.26
C ALA A 21 24.53 -23.41 21.64
N ALA A 22 25.28 -24.52 21.68
CA ALA A 22 25.88 -25.02 22.90
C ALA A 22 27.21 -24.29 23.18
N GLY A 23 27.51 -24.07 24.46
CA GLY A 23 28.76 -23.47 24.89
C GLY A 23 28.95 -23.58 26.40
N TYR A 24 29.72 -22.64 26.94
CA TYR A 24 30.13 -22.58 28.33
C TYR A 24 29.52 -21.36 29.01
N GLY A 25 28.80 -21.59 30.10
CA GLY A 25 28.33 -20.56 31.00
C GLY A 25 29.35 -20.31 32.11
N VAL A 26 29.67 -19.05 32.37
CA VAL A 26 30.48 -18.64 33.53
C VAL A 26 29.63 -17.78 34.44
N TRP A 27 29.25 -18.31 35.59
CA TRP A 27 28.64 -17.53 36.66
C TRP A 27 29.74 -16.93 37.52
N VAL A 28 29.76 -15.61 37.61
CA VAL A 28 30.73 -14.85 38.40
C VAL A 28 30.00 -14.19 39.56
N VAL A 29 30.50 -14.39 40.77
CA VAL A 29 29.97 -13.79 42.00
C VAL A 29 31.10 -13.05 42.71
N TRP A 30 30.87 -11.82 43.15
CA TRP A 30 31.91 -11.01 43.80
C TRP A 30 31.41 -10.28 45.03
N LYS A 31 32.35 -9.75 45.82
CA LYS A 31 32.08 -8.94 47.01
C LYS A 31 32.75 -7.57 46.91
N GLY A 32 31.96 -6.50 47.06
CA GLY A 32 32.44 -5.12 46.93
C GLY A 32 32.56 -4.69 45.47
N ASP A 33 33.52 -3.81 45.19
CA ASP A 33 33.75 -3.32 43.83
C ASP A 33 34.53 -4.34 42.99
N LEU A 34 33.97 -4.71 41.85
CA LEU A 34 34.61 -5.64 40.90
C LEU A 34 35.68 -4.90 40.10
N ASN A 35 36.87 -5.48 40.01
CA ASN A 35 37.92 -4.93 39.16
C ASN A 35 37.60 -5.15 37.68
N ASN A 36 37.66 -4.07 36.87
CA ASN A 36 37.48 -4.10 35.42
C ASN A 36 38.36 -5.14 34.70
N THR A 37 39.47 -5.59 35.29
CA THR A 37 40.31 -6.66 34.73
C THR A 37 39.53 -7.95 34.47
N LEU A 38 38.59 -8.33 35.35
CA LEU A 38 37.79 -9.55 35.16
C LEU A 38 36.93 -9.43 33.89
N GLU A 39 36.18 -8.33 33.78
CA GLU A 39 35.29 -8.10 32.64
C GLU A 39 36.06 -7.95 31.33
N ASN A 40 37.14 -7.15 31.34
CA ASN A 40 37.99 -6.96 30.17
C ASN A 40 38.62 -8.27 29.71
N THR A 41 39.06 -9.13 30.63
CA THR A 41 39.64 -10.44 30.27
C THR A 41 38.57 -11.37 29.71
N LEU A 42 37.39 -11.46 30.33
CA LEU A 42 36.31 -12.29 29.79
C LEU A 42 35.89 -11.84 28.38
N GLN A 43 35.73 -10.54 28.15
CA GLN A 43 35.41 -9.99 26.83
C GLN A 43 36.53 -10.19 25.79
N GLU A 44 37.81 -10.03 26.16
CA GLU A 44 38.96 -10.22 25.26
C GLU A 44 39.09 -11.67 24.77
N PHE A 45 38.68 -12.63 25.60
CA PHE A 45 38.59 -14.05 25.23
C PHE A 45 37.22 -14.41 24.63
N GLY A 46 36.32 -13.42 24.52
CA GLY A 46 35.09 -13.52 23.78
C GLY A 46 33.93 -14.15 24.54
N CYS A 47 33.86 -13.89 25.83
CA CYS A 47 32.69 -14.17 26.64
C CYS A 47 31.71 -12.99 26.54
N LEU A 48 30.46 -13.28 26.22
CA LEU A 48 29.34 -12.34 26.20
C LEU A 48 28.73 -12.25 27.59
N CYS A 49 28.56 -11.04 28.13
CA CYS A 49 27.79 -10.87 29.36
C CYS A 49 26.30 -10.98 29.02
N VAL A 50 25.63 -12.01 29.52
CA VAL A 50 24.23 -12.29 29.20
C VAL A 50 23.30 -11.58 30.18
N SER A 51 23.63 -11.61 31.48
CA SER A 51 22.85 -10.99 32.53
C SER A 51 23.78 -10.51 33.65
N ARG A 52 23.46 -9.37 34.27
CA ARG A 52 24.29 -8.74 35.30
C ARG A 52 23.44 -8.10 36.39
N GLU A 53 23.85 -8.33 37.64
CA GLU A 53 23.37 -7.65 38.83
C GLU A 53 24.53 -6.96 39.57
N SER A 54 24.23 -6.35 40.72
CA SER A 54 25.22 -5.60 41.52
C SER A 54 26.41 -6.43 42.04
N ASN A 55 26.23 -7.73 42.28
CA ASN A 55 27.22 -8.62 42.89
C ASN A 55 27.37 -9.98 42.19
N GLN A 56 26.76 -10.14 41.02
CA GLN A 56 26.86 -11.35 40.21
C GLN A 56 26.61 -11.07 38.72
N ALA A 57 27.15 -11.91 37.85
CA ALA A 57 26.92 -11.85 36.41
C ALA A 57 27.02 -13.25 35.80
N LEU A 58 26.26 -13.47 34.73
CA LEU A 58 26.31 -14.69 33.92
C LEU A 58 26.87 -14.36 32.54
N TRP A 59 27.90 -15.11 32.15
CA TRP A 59 28.58 -14.95 30.87
C TRP A 59 28.42 -16.20 30.02
N PHE A 60 28.36 -16.05 28.71
CA PHE A 60 28.34 -17.13 27.74
C PHE A 60 29.58 -17.08 26.84
N CYS A 61 30.21 -18.21 26.59
CA CYS A 61 31.30 -18.35 25.64
C CYS A 61 31.08 -19.59 24.75
N ASN A 62 31.26 -19.45 23.45
CA ASN A 62 31.08 -20.55 22.49
C ASN A 62 32.33 -21.40 22.27
N THR A 63 33.50 -20.98 22.79
CA THR A 63 34.78 -21.67 22.60
C THR A 63 35.49 -21.96 23.91
N GLY A 64 36.45 -22.90 23.89
CA GLY A 64 37.27 -23.25 25.06
C GLY A 64 38.24 -22.15 25.52
N GLU A 65 38.27 -20.99 24.84
CA GLU A 65 39.10 -19.84 25.25
C GLU A 65 38.73 -19.32 26.64
N VAL A 66 37.49 -19.57 27.10
CA VAL A 66 37.04 -19.27 28.47
C VAL A 66 37.93 -19.89 29.55
N PHE A 67 38.48 -21.09 29.31
CA PHE A 67 39.37 -21.76 30.28
C PHE A 67 40.73 -21.04 30.37
N ARG A 68 41.25 -20.52 29.26
CA ARG A 68 42.47 -19.69 29.25
C ARG A 68 42.22 -18.34 29.93
N ALA A 69 41.06 -17.74 29.72
CA ALA A 69 40.66 -16.49 30.36
C ALA A 69 40.66 -16.62 31.89
N LEU A 70 40.02 -17.68 32.40
CA LEU A 70 39.94 -17.94 33.83
C LEU A 70 41.28 -18.37 34.44
N ALA A 71 42.12 -19.09 33.69
CA ALA A 71 43.50 -19.39 34.08
C ALA A 71 44.35 -18.10 34.22
N ARG A 72 44.24 -17.17 33.26
CA ARG A 72 44.91 -15.87 33.32
C ARG A 72 44.46 -15.07 34.54
N LEU A 73 43.16 -15.06 34.83
CA LEU A 73 42.60 -14.41 36.03
C LEU A 73 43.08 -15.08 37.32
N GLN A 74 43.15 -16.40 37.37
CA GLN A 74 43.66 -17.14 38.53
C GLN A 74 45.12 -16.79 38.83
N VAL A 75 45.97 -16.69 37.81
CA VAL A 75 47.37 -16.31 37.97
C VAL A 75 47.49 -14.84 38.38
N TRP A 76 46.70 -13.95 37.77
CA TRP A 76 46.67 -12.54 38.13
C TRP A 76 46.22 -12.32 39.58
N ALA A 77 45.23 -13.09 40.04
CA ALA A 77 44.68 -13.01 41.39
C ALA A 77 45.68 -13.39 42.50
N ARG A 78 46.70 -14.21 42.19
CA ARG A 78 47.79 -14.55 43.13
C ARG A 78 48.63 -13.33 43.51
N VAL A 79 48.71 -12.33 42.62
CA VAL A 79 49.48 -11.09 42.83
C VAL A 79 48.56 -9.92 43.21
N ASN A 80 47.33 -9.93 42.71
CA ASN A 80 46.34 -8.89 42.94
C ASN A 80 45.08 -9.50 43.55
N PRO A 81 44.88 -9.41 44.88
CA PRO A 81 43.75 -10.04 45.57
C PRO A 81 42.41 -9.69 44.90
N MET A 82 41.67 -10.71 44.49
CA MET A 82 40.35 -10.58 43.86
C MET A 82 39.33 -11.42 44.63
N ASN A 83 38.32 -10.76 45.20
CA ASN A 83 37.25 -11.44 45.93
C ASN A 83 36.11 -11.84 44.98
N ALA A 84 36.42 -12.74 44.05
CA ALA A 84 35.47 -13.23 43.06
C ALA A 84 35.50 -14.75 42.95
N PHE A 85 34.33 -15.33 42.76
CA PHE A 85 34.11 -16.74 42.54
C PHE A 85 33.57 -16.95 41.14
N CYS A 86 34.13 -17.92 40.42
CA CYS A 86 33.69 -18.28 39.09
C CYS A 86 33.25 -19.75 39.07
N GLN A 87 32.06 -20.01 38.55
CA GLN A 87 31.58 -21.36 38.25
C GLN A 87 31.38 -21.52 36.74
N ILE A 88 31.96 -22.58 36.17
CA ILE A 88 31.77 -22.92 34.75
C ILE A 88 30.84 -24.13 34.61
N VAL A 89 29.81 -23.97 33.78
CA VAL A 89 28.81 -24.99 33.47
C VAL A 89 28.53 -25.09 31.97
N PRO A 90 28.03 -26.23 31.45
CA PRO A 90 27.45 -26.27 30.11
C PRO A 90 26.24 -25.32 30.03
N LEU A 91 26.16 -24.52 28.96
CA LEU A 91 25.09 -23.54 28.76
C LEU A 91 24.62 -23.57 27.30
N THR A 92 23.31 -23.50 27.09
CA THR A 92 22.70 -23.34 25.77
C THR A 92 22.31 -21.90 25.56
N PHE A 93 22.78 -21.28 24.49
CA PHE A 93 22.42 -19.94 24.05
C PHE A 93 21.29 -20.01 23.03
N LEU A 94 20.25 -19.21 23.26
CA LEU A 94 19.04 -19.15 22.45
C LEU A 94 18.89 -17.73 21.91
N VAL A 95 18.57 -17.59 20.62
CA VAL A 95 18.32 -16.29 19.98
C VAL A 95 16.99 -16.33 19.25
N GLY A 96 16.16 -15.30 19.44
CA GLY A 96 14.89 -15.08 18.75
C GLY A 96 15.09 -14.47 17.35
N TYR A 97 13.99 -14.34 16.60
CA TYR A 97 14.01 -13.71 15.26
C TYR A 97 14.26 -12.20 15.30
N ASP A 98 14.05 -11.56 16.44
CA ASP A 98 14.36 -10.15 16.72
C ASP A 98 15.80 -9.94 17.22
N LEU A 99 16.63 -10.99 17.19
CA LEU A 99 17.99 -11.04 17.73
C LEU A 99 18.09 -10.81 19.24
N GLN A 100 16.98 -10.84 19.99
CA GLN A 100 17.03 -10.97 21.44
C GLN A 100 17.56 -12.35 21.82
N TYR A 101 18.30 -12.42 22.92
CA TYR A 101 18.92 -13.66 23.36
C TYR A 101 18.57 -14.00 24.80
N SER A 102 18.54 -15.30 25.05
CA SER A 102 18.30 -15.92 26.35
C SER A 102 19.23 -17.13 26.48
N VAL A 103 19.24 -17.76 27.67
CA VAL A 103 20.04 -18.96 27.91
C VAL A 103 19.22 -20.02 28.62
N SER A 104 19.60 -21.27 28.42
CA SER A 104 19.01 -22.43 29.06
C SER A 104 20.10 -23.34 29.63
N MET A 105 19.91 -23.80 30.86
CA MET A 105 20.79 -24.75 31.54
C MET A 105 19.96 -25.87 32.21
N GLY A 106 20.63 -26.87 32.78
CA GLY A 106 19.93 -27.95 33.48
C GLY A 106 19.22 -27.43 34.75
N MET A 107 18.03 -27.96 35.06
CA MET A 107 17.22 -27.51 36.22
C MET A 107 17.99 -27.58 37.56
N GLU A 108 18.88 -28.55 37.72
CA GLU A 108 19.73 -28.71 38.90
C GLU A 108 20.77 -27.58 39.05
N LEU A 109 21.09 -26.88 37.95
CA LEU A 109 22.03 -25.78 37.90
C LEU A 109 21.36 -24.41 38.16
N GLU A 110 20.10 -24.25 37.79
CA GLU A 110 19.37 -22.98 37.96
C GLU A 110 19.11 -22.62 39.42
N GLY A 111 18.93 -23.62 40.27
CA GLY A 111 18.59 -23.46 41.69
C GLY A 111 19.75 -23.12 42.63
N GLN A 112 20.93 -22.77 42.10
CA GLN A 112 22.14 -22.60 42.90
C GLN A 112 22.27 -21.21 43.52
N ASP A 113 22.85 -21.17 44.71
CA ASP A 113 23.14 -19.95 45.47
C ASP A 113 24.50 -20.06 46.16
N VAL A 114 25.28 -18.97 46.18
CA VAL A 114 26.65 -19.00 46.71
C VAL A 114 26.91 -17.80 47.59
N ARG A 115 27.64 -18.02 48.69
CA ARG A 115 28.20 -16.92 49.49
C ARG A 115 29.53 -16.47 48.88
N PRO A 116 29.77 -15.15 48.73
CA PRO A 116 31.01 -14.67 48.15
C PRO A 116 32.25 -15.16 48.93
N PHE A 117 33.20 -15.75 48.20
CA PHE A 117 34.45 -16.27 48.76
C PHE A 117 35.42 -15.14 49.12
N GLY A 118 36.40 -15.46 49.97
CA GLY A 118 37.46 -14.54 50.38
C GLY A 118 38.63 -14.46 49.39
N ASP A 119 38.84 -15.50 48.57
CA ASP A 119 39.90 -15.59 47.57
C ASP A 119 39.32 -15.94 46.19
N PHE A 120 40.11 -15.70 45.13
CA PHE A 120 39.69 -16.03 43.77
C PHE A 120 39.69 -17.55 43.54
N GLU A 121 38.52 -18.11 43.27
CA GLU A 121 38.36 -19.54 43.02
C GLU A 121 37.54 -19.80 41.75
N VAL A 122 37.98 -20.80 40.98
CA VAL A 122 37.30 -21.24 39.75
C VAL A 122 36.91 -22.70 39.89
N ILE A 123 35.61 -22.97 39.83
CA ILE A 123 35.02 -24.30 39.92
C ILE A 123 34.41 -24.67 38.57
N VAL A 124 34.61 -25.93 38.15
CA VAL A 124 34.26 -26.46 36.84
C VAL A 124 33.34 -27.67 37.00
N HIS A 125 32.27 -27.68 36.23
CA HIS A 125 31.35 -28.81 36.15
C HIS A 125 32.06 -30.09 35.64
N PRO A 126 31.79 -31.29 36.22
CA PRO A 126 32.50 -32.53 35.87
C PRO A 126 32.44 -32.89 34.38
N LYS A 127 31.33 -32.58 33.70
CA LYS A 127 31.18 -32.81 32.25
C LYS A 127 32.24 -32.10 31.41
N LEU A 128 32.80 -30.98 31.90
CA LEU A 128 33.76 -30.17 31.16
C LEU A 128 35.23 -30.60 31.38
N ARG A 129 35.47 -31.66 32.16
CA ARG A 129 36.83 -32.14 32.48
C ARG A 129 37.70 -32.34 31.24
N ASN A 130 37.15 -32.99 30.22
CA ASN A 130 37.90 -33.33 29.01
C ASN A 130 38.25 -32.08 28.19
N GLU A 131 37.38 -31.08 28.16
CA GLU A 131 37.63 -29.82 27.43
C GLU A 131 38.69 -28.96 28.13
N VAL A 132 38.68 -28.93 29.47
CA VAL A 132 39.76 -28.27 30.23
C VAL A 132 41.11 -28.97 29.97
N GLN A 133 41.14 -30.30 30.03
CA GLN A 133 42.37 -31.08 29.83
C GLN A 133 42.88 -31.01 28.38
N ALA A 134 42.04 -30.67 27.40
CA ALA A 134 42.46 -30.42 26.03
C ALA A 134 43.29 -29.13 25.89
N VAL A 135 43.20 -28.20 26.85
CA VAL A 135 44.03 -27.00 26.90
C VAL A 135 45.34 -27.33 27.61
N ALA A 136 46.43 -27.41 26.83
CA ALA A 136 47.77 -27.66 27.36
C ALA A 136 48.12 -26.65 28.48
N GLY A 137 48.51 -27.15 29.66
CA GLY A 137 48.86 -26.32 30.83
C GLY A 137 47.73 -26.11 31.84
N LEU A 138 46.53 -26.65 31.61
CA LEU A 138 45.42 -26.65 32.57
C LEU A 138 45.19 -28.04 33.17
N THR A 139 44.93 -28.07 34.48
CA THR A 139 44.59 -29.29 35.21
C THR A 139 43.38 -29.05 36.12
N VAL A 140 42.79 -30.13 36.60
CA VAL A 140 41.62 -30.08 37.49
C VAL A 140 41.82 -31.00 38.69
N GLU A 141 41.47 -30.49 39.87
CA GLU A 141 41.51 -31.21 41.14
C GLU A 141 40.07 -31.37 41.69
N ALA A 142 39.83 -32.27 42.65
CA ALA A 142 38.52 -32.39 43.26
C ALA A 142 38.27 -31.20 44.21
N ALA A 143 37.18 -30.45 44.03
CA ALA A 143 36.86 -29.28 44.85
C ALA A 143 36.14 -29.64 46.18
N GLY A 144 35.57 -30.85 46.28
CA GLY A 144 34.73 -31.27 47.40
C GLY A 144 33.28 -30.77 47.28
N ALA A 145 32.50 -30.92 48.36
CA ALA A 145 31.15 -30.36 48.44
C ALA A 145 31.24 -28.86 48.73
N VAL A 146 30.54 -28.05 47.94
CA VAL A 146 30.48 -26.59 48.09
C VAL A 146 29.05 -26.22 48.44
N ASP A 147 28.87 -25.53 49.56
CA ASP A 147 27.54 -25.14 50.05
C ASP A 147 26.79 -24.29 49.02
N GLY A 148 25.57 -24.72 48.70
CA GLY A 148 24.64 -24.03 47.78
C GLY A 148 24.84 -24.33 46.29
N LEU A 149 25.87 -25.11 45.93
CA LEU A 149 25.99 -25.72 44.59
C LEU A 149 25.31 -27.09 44.53
N ALA A 150 24.98 -27.54 43.32
CA ALA A 150 24.44 -28.90 43.09
C ALA A 150 25.45 -30.00 43.50
N GLY A 151 24.96 -31.22 43.76
CA GLY A 151 25.76 -32.35 44.26
C GLY A 151 26.68 -33.03 43.24
N ASP A 152 27.18 -32.32 42.24
CA ASP A 152 27.75 -32.89 41.00
C ASP A 152 29.26 -33.26 41.06
N GLY A 153 29.88 -33.35 42.24
CA GLY A 153 31.31 -33.73 42.31
C GLY A 153 32.23 -32.73 41.59
N TRP A 154 32.08 -31.45 41.92
CA TRP A 154 32.76 -30.31 41.32
C TRP A 154 34.29 -30.42 41.29
N LEU A 155 34.88 -29.80 40.27
CA LEU A 155 36.32 -29.77 40.04
C LEU A 155 36.88 -28.35 40.21
N ARG A 156 38.05 -28.21 40.81
CA ARG A 156 38.78 -26.95 40.93
C ARG A 156 39.76 -26.81 39.77
N LEU A 157 39.73 -25.69 39.06
CA LEU A 157 40.68 -25.39 37.99
C LEU A 157 42.05 -25.02 38.57
N VAL A 158 43.12 -25.58 38.02
CA VAL A 158 44.50 -25.27 38.40
C VAL A 158 45.31 -24.93 37.14
N ALA A 159 45.72 -23.66 37.04
CA ALA A 159 46.58 -23.15 35.98
C ALA A 159 48.07 -23.26 36.33
N ASP A 160 48.85 -23.81 35.39
CA ASP A 160 50.32 -23.79 35.42
C ASP A 160 50.86 -22.38 35.11
N GLN A 161 51.96 -21.98 35.75
CA GLN A 161 52.57 -20.66 35.58
C GLN A 161 53.15 -20.43 34.17
N GLY A 162 53.54 -21.51 33.47
CA GLY A 162 54.15 -21.46 32.14
C GLY A 162 53.19 -21.39 30.94
N LEU A 163 51.88 -21.25 31.18
CA LEU A 163 50.87 -21.18 30.10
C LEU A 163 51.08 -19.93 29.22
N ASP A 164 50.88 -20.06 27.91
CA ASP A 164 50.68 -18.90 27.04
C ASP A 164 49.24 -18.36 27.23
N TYR A 165 49.16 -17.18 27.87
CA TYR A 165 47.91 -16.50 28.21
C TYR A 165 47.45 -15.51 27.14
N GLU A 166 48.08 -15.47 25.96
CA GLU A 166 47.53 -14.70 24.85
C GLU A 166 46.24 -15.33 24.32
N THR A 167 45.25 -14.49 24.01
CA THR A 167 44.04 -14.92 23.32
C THR A 167 44.37 -15.38 21.91
N ARG A 168 43.75 -16.48 21.48
CA ARG A 168 43.86 -16.94 20.09
C ARG A 168 42.90 -16.20 19.15
N ARG A 169 41.99 -15.39 19.69
CA ARG A 169 41.01 -14.62 18.91
C ARG A 169 41.68 -13.41 18.26
N LYS A 170 42.04 -13.59 16.99
CA LYS A 170 42.59 -12.55 16.12
C LYS A 170 41.85 -12.59 14.79
N TRP A 171 41.77 -11.46 14.11
CA TRP A 171 41.07 -11.33 12.83
C TRP A 171 42.00 -10.80 11.74
N TYR A 172 41.68 -11.12 10.49
CA TYR A 172 42.09 -10.33 9.33
C TYR A 172 40.90 -9.51 8.89
N PHE A 173 41.09 -8.21 8.79
CA PHE A 173 40.09 -7.33 8.21
C PHE A 173 40.40 -7.14 6.72
N VAL A 174 39.41 -7.34 5.87
CA VAL A 174 39.53 -7.24 4.42
C VAL A 174 38.52 -6.22 3.91
N ILE A 175 38.99 -5.28 3.10
CA ILE A 175 38.21 -4.24 2.44
C ILE A 175 38.40 -4.40 0.94
N LYS A 176 37.31 -4.63 0.22
CA LYS A 176 37.32 -4.77 -1.24
C LYS A 176 36.40 -3.73 -1.88
N PRO A 177 36.90 -2.95 -2.86
CA PRO A 177 36.05 -2.01 -3.59
C PRO A 177 35.04 -2.73 -4.47
N LEU A 178 33.90 -2.09 -4.70
CA LEU A 178 32.93 -2.52 -5.70
C LEU A 178 33.18 -1.86 -7.05
N GLY A 179 32.69 -2.50 -8.11
CA GLY A 179 32.91 -2.05 -9.48
C GLY A 179 33.99 -2.85 -10.22
N HIS A 180 34.10 -2.59 -11.51
CA HIS A 180 35.01 -3.32 -12.40
C HIS A 180 36.40 -2.65 -12.38
N THR A 181 37.47 -3.42 -12.22
CA THR A 181 38.84 -2.88 -12.10
C THR A 181 39.37 -2.23 -13.37
N ALA A 182 38.73 -2.48 -14.52
CA ALA A 182 39.05 -1.83 -15.79
C ALA A 182 38.35 -0.47 -15.99
N ASP A 183 37.36 -0.15 -15.15
CA ASP A 183 36.58 1.08 -15.30
C ASP A 183 37.29 2.27 -14.65
N LYS A 184 37.42 3.36 -15.40
CA LYS A 184 38.18 4.56 -15.00
C LYS A 184 37.60 5.23 -13.77
N GLU A 185 36.28 5.33 -13.67
CA GLU A 185 35.62 5.96 -12.53
C GLU A 185 35.75 5.10 -11.27
N SER A 186 35.64 3.78 -11.41
CA SER A 186 35.93 2.84 -10.31
C SER A 186 37.35 2.96 -9.79
N ILE A 187 38.35 3.10 -10.69
CA ILE A 187 39.75 3.32 -10.30
C ILE A 187 39.93 4.65 -9.56
N VAL A 188 39.35 5.73 -10.07
CA VAL A 188 39.49 7.07 -9.46
C VAL A 188 38.79 7.13 -8.12
N GLY A 189 37.53 6.69 -8.04
CA GLY A 189 36.76 6.68 -6.80
C GLY A 189 37.41 5.80 -5.72
N TRP A 190 37.87 4.60 -6.09
CA TRP A 190 38.58 3.75 -5.14
C TRP A 190 39.90 4.36 -4.67
N ARG A 191 40.68 4.98 -5.56
CA ARG A 191 41.94 5.65 -5.19
C ARG A 191 41.69 6.74 -4.14
N ASP A 192 40.67 7.56 -4.34
CA ASP A 192 40.39 8.70 -3.47
C ASP A 192 39.83 8.22 -2.11
N PHE A 193 38.96 7.20 -2.10
CA PHE A 193 38.45 6.62 -0.85
C PHE A 193 39.52 5.82 -0.09
N SER A 194 40.32 5.00 -0.78
CA SER A 194 41.39 4.20 -0.15
C SER A 194 42.47 5.06 0.49
N ALA A 195 42.73 6.28 0.00
CA ALA A 195 43.63 7.22 0.65
C ALA A 195 43.17 7.58 2.07
N ASN A 196 41.87 7.84 2.25
CA ASN A 196 41.26 8.09 3.56
C ASN A 196 41.35 6.86 4.48
N ILE A 197 41.16 5.66 3.94
CA ILE A 197 41.31 4.40 4.70
C ILE A 197 42.76 4.22 5.14
N ILE A 198 43.74 4.48 4.26
CA ILE A 198 45.16 4.35 4.59
C ILE A 198 45.56 5.33 5.69
N GLU A 199 45.06 6.57 5.66
CA GLU A 199 45.28 7.55 6.74
C GLU A 199 44.71 7.03 8.07
N LEU A 200 43.51 6.45 8.05
CA LEU A 200 42.91 5.80 9.23
C LEU A 200 43.80 4.66 9.76
N LEU A 201 44.31 3.80 8.89
CA LEU A 201 45.18 2.68 9.27
C LEU A 201 46.50 3.16 9.88
N GLN A 202 47.10 4.22 9.32
CA GLN A 202 48.32 4.84 9.85
C GLN A 202 48.10 5.44 11.24
N ARG A 203 46.97 6.13 11.44
CA ARG A 203 46.60 6.69 12.75
C ARG A 203 46.41 5.62 13.82
N LEU A 204 45.92 4.44 13.43
CA LEU A 204 45.74 3.28 14.32
C LEU A 204 47.01 2.42 14.45
N GLY A 205 48.10 2.73 13.75
CA GLY A 205 49.36 1.98 13.80
C GLY A 205 49.28 0.59 13.15
N LEU A 206 48.35 0.38 12.22
CA LEU A 206 48.09 -0.92 11.59
C LEU A 206 48.96 -1.12 10.35
N LYS A 207 49.59 -2.31 10.25
CA LYS A 207 50.26 -2.75 9.03
C LYS A 207 49.23 -3.32 8.06
N TYR A 208 49.36 -3.04 6.77
CA TYR A 208 48.42 -3.52 5.76
C TYR A 208 49.14 -3.99 4.49
N ILE A 209 48.44 -4.82 3.72
CA ILE A 209 48.80 -5.16 2.34
C ILE A 209 47.71 -4.59 1.44
N SER A 210 48.12 -3.99 0.33
CA SER A 210 47.23 -3.54 -0.74
C SER A 210 47.56 -4.35 -1.99
N ASP A 211 46.63 -5.15 -2.48
CA ASP A 211 46.78 -5.82 -3.77
C ASP A 211 46.52 -4.81 -4.89
N VAL A 212 47.52 -4.60 -5.74
CA VAL A 212 47.46 -3.67 -6.88
C VAL A 212 46.50 -4.17 -7.97
N LYS A 213 46.30 -5.50 -8.09
CA LYS A 213 45.48 -6.08 -9.16
C LYS A 213 43.98 -5.99 -8.87
N GLU A 214 43.57 -6.34 -7.65
CA GLU A 214 42.16 -6.37 -7.25
C GLU A 214 41.76 -5.15 -6.41
N GLY A 215 42.72 -4.28 -6.05
CA GLY A 215 42.48 -3.11 -5.21
C GLY A 215 42.11 -3.44 -3.76
N VAL A 216 42.30 -4.69 -3.32
CA VAL A 216 41.90 -5.14 -1.97
C VAL A 216 42.90 -4.67 -0.93
N ILE A 217 42.42 -4.11 0.18
CA ILE A 217 43.21 -3.75 1.35
C ILE A 217 42.89 -4.71 2.48
N PHE A 218 43.92 -5.27 3.12
CA PHE A 218 43.71 -6.13 4.29
C PHE A 218 44.83 -6.02 5.32
N PHE A 219 44.50 -6.24 6.58
CA PHE A 219 45.37 -6.04 7.74
C PHE A 219 44.96 -6.92 8.93
N PRO A 220 45.89 -7.29 9.83
CA PRO A 220 45.57 -8.03 11.03
C PRO A 220 44.98 -7.12 12.12
N LEU A 221 44.05 -7.69 12.89
CA LEU A 221 43.49 -7.12 14.10
C LEU A 221 43.71 -8.11 15.25
N ASP A 222 44.66 -7.79 16.13
CA ASP A 222 45.19 -8.75 17.12
C ASP A 222 44.43 -8.74 18.46
N SER A 223 43.42 -7.89 18.62
CA SER A 223 42.60 -7.85 19.85
C SER A 223 41.17 -7.40 19.57
N PHE A 224 40.24 -7.82 20.44
CA PHE A 224 38.83 -7.41 20.38
C PHE A 224 38.65 -5.89 20.46
N LYS A 225 39.45 -5.22 21.30
CA LYS A 225 39.44 -3.75 21.43
C LYS A 225 39.80 -3.06 20.11
N LEU A 226 40.79 -3.60 19.39
CA LEU A 226 41.23 -3.06 18.11
C LEU A 226 40.19 -3.29 17.01
N LEU A 227 39.52 -4.46 17.00
CA LEU A 227 38.37 -4.74 16.15
C LEU A 227 37.25 -3.72 16.37
N ARG A 228 36.84 -3.54 17.63
CA ARG A 228 35.81 -2.54 18.01
C ARG A 228 36.19 -1.14 17.54
N SER A 229 37.38 -0.67 17.90
CA SER A 229 37.86 0.68 17.54
C SER A 229 37.93 0.87 16.03
N PHE A 230 38.42 -0.12 15.28
CA PHE A 230 38.47 -0.01 13.82
C PHE A 230 37.06 0.05 13.21
N CYS A 231 36.14 -0.83 13.62
CA CYS A 231 34.75 -0.82 13.15
C CYS A 231 34.04 0.52 13.42
N THR A 232 34.28 1.14 14.58
CA THR A 232 33.71 2.47 14.89
C THR A 232 34.26 3.52 13.92
N GLU A 233 35.58 3.61 13.79
CA GLU A 233 36.23 4.65 12.98
C GLU A 233 35.92 4.52 11.48
N ILE A 234 35.89 3.29 10.94
CA ILE A 234 35.58 3.08 9.52
C ILE A 234 34.14 3.44 9.18
N LEU A 235 33.17 3.07 10.04
CA LEU A 235 31.77 3.42 9.84
C LEU A 235 31.54 4.93 9.99
N SER A 236 32.21 5.58 10.96
CA SER A 236 32.18 7.04 11.11
C SER A 236 32.80 7.75 9.92
N LEU A 237 33.91 7.23 9.36
CA LEU A 237 34.54 7.75 8.16
C LEU A 237 33.57 7.69 6.97
N ILE A 238 32.94 6.53 6.73
CA ILE A 238 31.98 6.36 5.63
C ILE A 238 30.82 7.34 5.77
N ARG A 239 30.21 7.43 6.95
CA ARG A 239 29.10 8.36 7.22
C ARG A 239 29.51 9.80 6.89
N ARG A 240 30.65 10.24 7.42
CA ARG A 240 31.17 11.60 7.20
C ARG A 240 31.39 11.91 5.72
N LEU A 241 31.97 10.97 4.95
CA LEU A 241 32.22 11.17 3.52
C LEU A 241 30.91 11.17 2.70
N LYS A 242 29.94 10.31 3.05
CA LYS A 242 28.60 10.34 2.43
C LYS A 242 27.88 11.68 2.68
N GLU A 243 28.02 12.25 3.88
CA GLU A 243 27.44 13.57 4.23
C GLU A 243 28.17 14.75 3.57
N ALA A 244 29.50 14.65 3.38
CA ALA A 244 30.32 15.72 2.78
C ALA A 244 30.22 15.82 1.25
N GLY A 245 29.75 14.77 0.57
CA GLY A 245 29.50 14.71 -0.87
C GLY A 245 30.24 13.58 -1.59
N GLU A 246 29.69 13.13 -2.73
CA GLU A 246 29.99 11.83 -3.36
C GLU A 246 31.42 11.65 -3.91
N LYS A 247 32.21 12.70 -4.10
CA LYS A 247 33.46 12.63 -4.88
C LYS A 247 34.60 11.88 -4.20
N GLU A 248 34.61 11.78 -2.87
CA GLU A 248 35.67 11.12 -2.10
C GLU A 248 35.26 9.74 -1.56
N TYR A 249 33.99 9.37 -1.74
CA TYR A 249 33.42 8.14 -1.22
C TYR A 249 33.31 7.08 -2.33
N TRP A 250 33.61 5.83 -2.00
CA TRP A 250 33.41 4.70 -2.90
C TRP A 250 32.85 3.48 -2.15
N PRO A 251 31.85 2.77 -2.69
CA PRO A 251 31.28 1.60 -2.03
C PRO A 251 32.29 0.47 -1.86
N THR A 252 32.29 -0.15 -0.69
CA THR A 252 33.21 -1.26 -0.37
C THR A 252 32.50 -2.37 0.39
N VAL A 253 32.97 -3.59 0.23
CA VAL A 253 32.56 -4.73 1.06
C VAL A 253 33.66 -5.05 2.06
N MET A 254 33.27 -5.28 3.31
CA MET A 254 34.20 -5.38 4.43
C MET A 254 33.93 -6.63 5.26
N VAL A 255 34.98 -7.36 5.62
CA VAL A 255 34.89 -8.61 6.41
C VAL A 255 35.95 -8.60 7.50
N ALA A 256 35.57 -8.97 8.72
CA ALA A 256 36.51 -9.40 9.76
C ALA A 256 36.51 -10.93 9.87
N ALA A 257 37.45 -11.58 9.18
CA ALA A 257 37.58 -13.04 9.17
C ALA A 257 38.51 -13.51 10.30
N PRO A 258 38.17 -14.54 11.08
CA PRO A 258 39.11 -15.13 12.04
C PRO A 258 40.40 -15.60 11.36
N GLN A 259 41.55 -15.47 12.03
CA GLN A 259 42.85 -15.86 11.44
C GLN A 259 43.05 -17.39 11.33
N GLU A 260 42.16 -18.21 11.86
CA GLU A 260 42.27 -19.67 12.02
C GLU A 260 42.81 -20.40 10.76
N GLY A 261 44.11 -20.73 10.76
CA GLY A 261 44.77 -21.42 9.64
C GLY A 261 45.08 -20.55 8.41
N LEU A 262 44.74 -19.26 8.44
CA LEU A 262 44.98 -18.29 7.38
C LEU A 262 46.31 -17.54 7.59
N GLN A 263 47.10 -17.43 6.53
CA GLN A 263 48.38 -16.71 6.55
C GLN A 263 48.22 -15.30 6.00
N PHE A 264 48.95 -14.34 6.57
CA PHE A 264 48.99 -12.95 6.11
C PHE A 264 49.81 -12.82 4.82
N THR A 265 49.22 -13.23 3.69
CA THR A 265 49.83 -13.20 2.36
C THR A 265 48.88 -12.58 1.32
N PRO A 266 49.36 -12.15 0.14
CA PRO A 266 48.53 -11.57 -0.91
C PRO A 266 47.36 -12.46 -1.38
N GLU A 267 47.43 -13.77 -1.17
CA GLU A 267 46.36 -14.71 -1.54
C GLU A 267 45.22 -14.79 -0.52
N LEU A 268 45.36 -14.16 0.65
CA LEU A 268 44.41 -14.26 1.75
C LEU A 268 42.95 -14.00 1.33
N PRO A 269 42.60 -12.93 0.60
CA PRO A 269 41.21 -12.65 0.23
C PRO A 269 40.53 -13.78 -0.57
N LYS A 270 41.32 -14.55 -1.32
CA LYS A 270 40.82 -15.70 -2.12
C LYS A 270 40.57 -16.94 -1.26
N LYS A 271 41.21 -17.04 -0.09
CA LYS A 271 41.12 -18.19 0.83
C LYS A 271 39.96 -18.07 1.82
N ILE A 272 39.37 -16.89 2.00
CA ILE A 272 38.25 -16.68 2.94
C ILE A 272 36.94 -17.33 2.44
N GLY A 273 36.83 -17.65 1.14
CA GLY A 273 35.71 -18.42 0.60
C GLY A 273 34.36 -17.67 0.59
N LEU A 274 34.40 -16.33 0.49
CA LEU A 274 33.20 -15.50 0.45
C LEU A 274 32.84 -15.05 -0.97
N ASP A 275 31.54 -14.99 -1.25
CA ASP A 275 31.03 -14.30 -2.43
C ASP A 275 30.93 -12.78 -2.18
N TRP A 276 32.04 -12.09 -2.46
CA TRP A 276 32.18 -10.65 -2.34
C TRP A 276 31.14 -9.84 -3.13
N ASN A 277 30.52 -10.42 -4.17
CA ASN A 277 29.55 -9.70 -4.99
C ASN A 277 28.17 -9.57 -4.34
N ARG A 278 27.90 -10.34 -3.28
CA ARG A 278 26.59 -10.36 -2.60
C ARG A 278 26.59 -9.72 -1.23
N MET A 279 27.78 -9.44 -0.73
CA MET A 279 27.95 -8.72 0.51
C MET A 279 27.35 -7.32 0.42
N THR A 280 26.64 -6.93 1.48
CA THR A 280 26.09 -5.58 1.62
C THR A 280 27.25 -4.58 1.67
N PRO A 281 27.21 -3.51 0.87
CA PRO A 281 28.25 -2.49 0.91
C PRO A 281 28.26 -1.77 2.27
N ASP A 282 29.44 -1.31 2.67
CA ASP A 282 29.71 -0.34 3.72
C ASP A 282 29.42 -0.75 5.16
N PHE A 283 29.04 -2.00 5.39
CA PHE A 283 28.91 -2.56 6.72
C PHE A 283 30.00 -3.62 6.95
N PRO A 284 30.76 -3.56 8.05
CA PRO A 284 31.63 -4.66 8.46
C PRO A 284 30.83 -5.95 8.67
N HIS A 285 31.25 -7.02 7.99
CA HIS A 285 30.70 -8.35 8.18
C HIS A 285 31.52 -9.10 9.21
N VAL A 286 30.85 -9.62 10.23
CA VAL A 286 31.45 -10.39 11.32
C VAL A 286 30.61 -11.65 11.56
N LYS A 287 31.18 -12.67 12.20
CA LYS A 287 30.36 -13.82 12.64
C LYS A 287 29.40 -13.38 13.76
N PHE A 288 28.25 -14.05 13.91
CA PHE A 288 27.24 -13.67 14.91
C PHE A 288 27.79 -13.53 16.32
N MET A 289 28.70 -14.42 16.75
CA MET A 289 29.30 -14.33 18.07
C MET A 289 30.05 -13.00 18.29
N GLU A 290 30.88 -12.58 17.34
CA GLU A 290 31.54 -11.27 17.33
C GLU A 290 30.52 -10.14 17.32
N GLY A 291 29.45 -10.28 16.54
CA GLY A 291 28.35 -9.33 16.52
C GLY A 291 27.75 -9.14 17.91
N PHE A 292 27.39 -10.22 18.60
CA PHE A 292 26.80 -10.13 19.95
C PHE A 292 27.77 -9.49 20.95
N LEU A 293 29.06 -9.79 20.87
CA LEU A 293 30.08 -9.13 21.70
C LEU A 293 30.17 -7.62 21.43
N LEU A 294 29.89 -7.20 20.19
CA LEU A 294 29.93 -5.81 19.75
C LEU A 294 28.57 -5.09 19.89
N SER A 295 27.50 -5.80 20.26
CA SER A 295 26.11 -5.29 20.29
C SER A 295 25.87 -4.10 21.21
N GLU A 296 26.75 -3.89 22.21
CA GLU A 296 26.71 -2.71 23.07
C GLU A 296 26.95 -1.42 22.27
N TRP A 297 27.84 -1.47 21.28
CA TRP A 297 28.28 -0.31 20.48
C TRP A 297 27.68 -0.26 19.08
N PHE A 298 27.27 -1.41 18.55
CA PHE A 298 26.80 -1.55 17.18
C PHE A 298 25.44 -2.21 17.13
N ARG A 299 24.63 -1.80 16.16
CA ARG A 299 23.44 -2.54 15.78
C ARG A 299 23.86 -3.69 14.86
N MET A 300 23.39 -4.89 15.17
CA MET A 300 23.54 -6.05 14.29
C MET A 300 22.34 -6.13 13.35
N ASN A 301 22.59 -6.48 12.09
CA ASN A 301 21.54 -6.91 11.18
C ASN A 301 21.94 -8.24 10.56
N GLU A 302 20.97 -9.13 10.35
CA GLU A 302 21.20 -10.36 9.59
C GLU A 302 21.67 -9.98 8.18
N VAL A 303 22.72 -10.65 7.67
CA VAL A 303 23.17 -10.45 6.28
C VAL A 303 22.10 -10.92 5.30
N ARG A 304 21.31 -11.93 5.71
CA ARG A 304 20.19 -12.46 4.94
C ARG A 304 19.03 -12.75 5.87
N TYR A 305 17.92 -12.04 5.66
CA TYR A 305 16.62 -12.43 6.20
C TYR A 305 16.10 -13.60 5.38
N GLY A 306 16.63 -14.79 5.67
CA GLY A 306 16.22 -16.05 5.07
C GLY A 306 15.46 -16.92 6.08
N THR A 307 14.76 -17.91 5.57
CA THR A 307 13.89 -18.82 6.34
C THR A 307 14.68 -19.90 7.12
N LYS A 308 15.87 -20.28 6.63
CA LYS A 308 16.74 -21.34 7.20
C LYS A 308 17.41 -20.91 8.52
N GLN A 309 17.43 -21.79 9.53
CA GLN A 309 18.09 -21.55 10.84
C GLN A 309 19.57 -21.15 10.69
N VAL A 310 20.04 -20.30 11.61
CA VAL A 310 21.37 -19.66 11.54
C VAL A 310 22.27 -20.23 12.64
N SER A 311 23.57 -20.32 12.36
CA SER A 311 24.60 -20.72 13.35
C SER A 311 25.39 -19.52 13.87
N LEU A 312 26.07 -19.65 15.01
CA LEU A 312 26.95 -18.59 15.54
C LEU A 312 28.11 -18.24 14.60
N GLU A 313 28.45 -19.16 13.68
CA GLU A 313 29.49 -18.97 12.67
C GLU A 313 29.00 -18.25 11.42
N SER A 314 27.69 -18.08 11.28
CA SER A 314 27.10 -17.36 10.16
C SER A 314 27.42 -15.87 10.25
N TRP A 315 27.31 -15.17 9.12
CA TRP A 315 27.69 -13.76 9.00
C TRP A 315 26.53 -12.81 9.37
N CYS A 316 26.86 -11.74 10.08
CA CYS A 316 26.00 -10.59 10.39
C CYS A 316 26.71 -9.29 10.00
N THR A 317 25.94 -8.23 9.80
CA THR A 317 26.47 -6.88 9.50
C THR A 317 26.42 -5.99 10.74
N LEU A 318 27.39 -5.10 10.86
CA LEU A 318 27.45 -4.10 11.93
C LEU A 318 27.13 -2.70 11.40
N ALA A 319 26.20 -2.01 12.04
CA ALA A 319 25.89 -0.61 11.82
C ALA A 319 26.14 0.21 13.10
N LEU A 320 26.45 1.51 12.96
CA LEU A 320 26.54 2.40 14.12
C LEU A 320 25.18 2.50 14.80
N LYS A 321 25.17 2.48 16.12
CA LYS A 321 23.99 2.79 16.93
C LYS A 321 23.88 4.33 16.96
N ASP A 322 22.95 4.90 16.20
CA ASP A 322 22.72 6.34 16.22
C ASP A 322 22.19 6.76 17.60
N GLY A 323 22.79 7.81 18.16
CA GLY A 323 22.45 8.33 19.49
C GLY A 323 21.07 8.98 19.50
N GLY A 324 20.02 8.16 19.64
CA GLY A 324 18.65 8.60 19.81
C GLY A 324 17.78 7.45 20.27
N GLU A 325 17.50 7.39 21.57
CA GLU A 325 16.45 6.51 22.13
C GLU A 325 15.03 7.01 21.79
N ASP A 326 14.89 8.17 21.12
CA ASP A 326 13.60 8.91 20.98
C ASP A 326 12.90 8.83 19.61
N MET A 327 13.49 8.20 18.59
CA MET A 327 12.76 7.82 17.37
C MET A 327 12.84 6.31 17.27
N GLY A 328 11.70 5.61 17.26
CA GLY A 328 11.65 4.17 17.10
C GLY A 328 12.30 3.74 15.77
N TYR A 329 13.61 3.47 15.80
CA TYR A 329 14.35 2.95 14.67
C TYR A 329 13.92 1.49 14.44
N GLY A 330 12.98 1.29 13.52
CA GLY A 330 12.59 -0.04 13.03
C GLY A 330 13.29 -0.41 11.73
N SER A 331 13.03 -1.63 11.28
CA SER A 331 13.39 -2.14 9.96
C SER A 331 12.23 -2.99 9.48
N MET A 332 11.87 -2.91 8.21
CA MET A 332 10.86 -3.80 7.64
C MET A 332 11.35 -5.25 7.69
N GLN A 333 10.63 -6.13 8.40
CA GLN A 333 11.00 -7.54 8.62
C GLN A 333 10.33 -8.47 7.59
N VAL A 334 10.66 -8.30 6.32
CA VAL A 334 10.21 -9.24 5.26
C VAL A 334 11.37 -10.15 4.90
N ALA A 335 11.25 -11.45 5.20
CA ALA A 335 12.22 -12.45 4.75
C ALA A 335 12.03 -12.77 3.27
N LEU A 336 13.12 -13.07 2.56
CA LEU A 336 13.05 -13.55 1.17
C LEU A 336 13.20 -15.09 1.13
N PRO A 337 12.61 -15.75 0.13
CA PRO A 337 12.67 -17.20 0.03
C PRO A 337 14.07 -17.65 -0.38
N SER A 338 14.63 -18.60 0.37
CA SER A 338 15.94 -19.17 0.13
C SER A 338 16.03 -19.89 -1.21
N SER A 339 14.93 -20.53 -1.65
CA SER A 339 14.83 -21.20 -2.96
C SER A 339 15.01 -20.26 -4.15
N MET A 340 14.78 -18.95 -3.98
CA MET A 340 14.94 -17.93 -5.03
C MET A 340 16.25 -17.13 -4.89
N ILE A 341 16.94 -17.26 -3.77
CA ILE A 341 18.25 -16.67 -3.51
C ILE A 341 19.28 -17.80 -3.52
N ALA A 342 19.48 -18.44 -4.67
CA ALA A 342 20.52 -19.47 -4.80
C ALA A 342 21.91 -18.88 -4.57
N ASP A 343 22.80 -19.63 -3.90
CA ASP A 343 24.13 -19.22 -3.46
C ASP A 343 25.14 -19.01 -4.59
N GLU A 344 25.02 -19.78 -5.66
CA GLU A 344 25.91 -19.75 -6.82
C GLU A 344 25.10 -19.71 -8.12
N GLY A 345 25.68 -19.16 -9.19
CA GLY A 345 25.08 -19.11 -10.52
C GLY A 345 25.06 -17.72 -11.16
N LYS A 346 24.79 -17.69 -12.47
CA LYS A 346 24.60 -16.44 -13.23
C LYS A 346 23.13 -16.01 -13.16
N GLU A 347 22.88 -14.71 -13.20
CA GLU A 347 21.51 -14.19 -13.23
C GLU A 347 20.80 -14.65 -14.51
N CYS A 348 19.62 -15.25 -14.36
CA CYS A 348 18.77 -15.58 -15.49
C CYS A 348 18.22 -14.30 -16.10
N PHE A 349 18.39 -14.12 -17.41
CA PHE A 349 17.91 -12.93 -18.13
C PHE A 349 16.42 -12.65 -17.89
N TYR A 350 15.60 -13.70 -17.96
CA TYR A 350 14.14 -13.60 -17.92
C TYR A 350 13.55 -13.25 -16.56
N CYS A 351 14.12 -13.76 -15.47
CA CYS A 351 13.53 -13.63 -14.13
C CYS A 351 14.47 -13.06 -13.08
N GLY A 352 15.77 -12.98 -13.34
CA GLY A 352 16.79 -12.46 -12.41
C GLY A 352 17.30 -13.47 -11.38
N LEU A 353 16.66 -14.63 -11.26
CA LEU A 353 17.08 -15.69 -10.33
C LEU A 353 18.36 -16.38 -10.82
N LYS A 354 19.15 -16.95 -9.90
CA LYS A 354 20.48 -17.52 -10.19
C LYS A 354 20.51 -19.05 -10.26
N ASN A 355 19.41 -19.70 -9.92
CA ASN A 355 19.31 -21.16 -9.79
C ASN A 355 19.10 -21.91 -11.11
N HIS A 356 18.97 -21.22 -12.25
CA HIS A 356 18.75 -21.84 -13.56
C HIS A 356 19.31 -21.00 -14.71
N ALA A 357 19.57 -21.64 -15.84
CA ALA A 357 19.91 -20.97 -17.09
C ALA A 357 18.64 -20.41 -17.78
N PRO A 358 18.74 -19.43 -18.70
CA PRO A 358 17.59 -18.93 -19.47
C PRO A 358 16.76 -20.05 -20.14
N ALA A 359 17.43 -21.12 -20.59
CA ALA A 359 16.83 -22.30 -21.20
C ALA A 359 15.83 -23.04 -20.30
N ASP A 360 16.04 -23.00 -18.99
CA ASP A 360 15.21 -23.73 -18.02
C ASP A 360 14.26 -22.78 -17.26
N CYS A 361 14.16 -21.52 -17.71
CA CYS A 361 13.42 -20.51 -16.98
C CYS A 361 11.92 -20.84 -16.88
N PRO A 362 11.36 -20.85 -15.65
CA PRO A 362 9.94 -21.11 -15.41
C PRO A 362 9.01 -20.13 -16.13
N SER A 363 9.47 -18.90 -16.37
CA SER A 363 8.67 -17.85 -17.01
C SER A 363 8.21 -18.22 -18.41
N LYS A 364 8.90 -19.13 -19.10
CA LYS A 364 8.53 -19.60 -20.45
C LYS A 364 7.21 -20.37 -20.47
N ARG A 365 6.81 -20.93 -19.31
CA ARG A 365 5.53 -21.63 -19.14
C ARG A 365 4.40 -20.71 -18.66
N ILE A 366 4.69 -19.42 -18.44
CA ILE A 366 3.69 -18.43 -18.01
C ILE A 366 3.10 -17.73 -19.24
N ALA A 367 1.86 -18.07 -19.59
CA ALA A 367 1.28 -17.65 -20.86
C ALA A 367 1.02 -16.14 -20.98
N LYS A 368 0.70 -15.44 -19.89
CA LYS A 368 0.31 -14.01 -19.90
C LYS A 368 0.88 -13.27 -18.68
N PRO A 369 1.14 -11.96 -18.79
CA PRO A 369 1.40 -11.12 -17.62
C PRO A 369 0.20 -11.08 -16.67
N HIS A 370 0.47 -10.98 -15.37
CA HIS A 370 -0.53 -10.93 -14.30
C HIS A 370 -0.39 -9.64 -13.47
N PRO A 371 -0.62 -8.44 -14.04
CA PRO A 371 -0.47 -7.19 -13.32
C PRO A 371 -1.38 -7.08 -12.09
N GLN A 372 -2.48 -7.84 -12.04
CA GLN A 372 -3.37 -7.90 -10.87
C GLN A 372 -2.69 -8.40 -9.59
N VAL A 373 -1.55 -9.07 -9.68
CA VAL A 373 -0.79 -9.58 -8.52
C VAL A 373 -0.47 -8.43 -7.55
N TRP A 374 -0.12 -7.26 -8.06
CA TRP A 374 0.21 -6.09 -7.24
C TRP A 374 -1.01 -5.53 -6.50
N HIS A 375 -2.19 -5.58 -7.10
CA HIS A 375 -3.45 -5.22 -6.43
C HIS A 375 -3.89 -6.26 -5.39
N LEU A 376 -3.53 -7.53 -5.57
CA LEU A 376 -3.80 -8.58 -4.59
C LEU A 376 -2.85 -8.46 -3.39
N LEU A 377 -1.55 -8.25 -3.63
CA LEU A 377 -0.57 -8.01 -2.57
C LEU A 377 -0.89 -6.76 -1.75
N ALA A 378 -1.40 -5.70 -2.40
CA ALA A 378 -1.85 -4.50 -1.70
C ALA A 378 -3.02 -4.74 -0.72
N LYS A 379 -3.70 -5.89 -0.80
CA LYS A 379 -4.80 -6.29 0.09
C LYS A 379 -4.37 -7.31 1.14
N THR A 380 -3.08 -7.60 1.23
CA THR A 380 -2.49 -8.53 2.20
C THR A 380 -1.61 -7.74 3.16
N ASP A 381 -1.71 -8.06 4.44
CA ASP A 381 -0.86 -7.45 5.46
C ASP A 381 0.60 -7.84 5.25
N ILE A 382 1.51 -6.89 5.47
CA ILE A 382 2.94 -7.12 5.22
C ILE A 382 3.52 -8.18 6.15
N ASP A 383 3.02 -8.30 7.38
CA ASP A 383 3.48 -9.31 8.35
C ASP A 383 3.31 -10.75 7.81
N HIS A 384 2.32 -10.98 6.96
CA HIS A 384 2.08 -12.28 6.32
C HIS A 384 3.03 -12.57 5.14
N PHE A 385 3.80 -11.59 4.64
CA PHE A 385 4.65 -11.80 3.47
C PHE A 385 5.74 -12.84 3.76
N SER A 386 6.34 -12.78 4.96
CA SER A 386 7.35 -13.75 5.40
C SER A 386 6.76 -15.16 5.47
N GLU A 387 5.57 -15.33 6.05
CA GLU A 387 4.85 -16.63 6.08
C GLU A 387 4.55 -17.14 4.66
N GLY A 388 4.22 -16.23 3.74
CA GLY A 388 4.00 -16.55 2.34
C GLY A 388 5.23 -17.11 1.64
N PHE A 389 6.41 -16.57 1.97
CA PHE A 389 7.69 -17.05 1.46
C PHE A 389 8.20 -18.31 2.17
N ASP A 390 7.97 -18.46 3.47
CA ASP A 390 8.23 -19.70 4.21
C ASP A 390 7.45 -20.86 3.60
N GLY A 391 6.15 -20.65 3.33
CA GLY A 391 5.29 -21.63 2.68
C GLY A 391 5.66 -21.90 1.22
N LEU A 392 6.37 -20.98 0.56
CA LEU A 392 6.94 -21.19 -0.77
C LEU A 392 8.17 -22.09 -0.69
N ASP A 393 9.12 -21.78 0.20
CA ASP A 393 10.34 -22.58 0.39
C ASP A 393 10.02 -24.03 0.80
N ALA A 394 8.96 -24.25 1.58
CA ALA A 394 8.53 -25.59 1.97
C ALA A 394 8.00 -26.45 0.80
N ASP A 395 7.47 -25.82 -0.26
CA ASP A 395 6.84 -26.49 -1.40
C ASP A 395 7.77 -26.61 -2.61
N VAL A 396 8.81 -25.77 -2.70
CA VAL A 396 9.72 -25.71 -3.84
C VAL A 396 10.90 -26.64 -3.61
N ASP A 397 10.98 -27.68 -4.46
CA ASP A 397 12.16 -28.54 -4.57
C ASP A 397 13.29 -27.79 -5.30
N GLU A 398 14.44 -27.63 -4.65
CA GLU A 398 15.64 -26.96 -5.22
C GLU A 398 16.20 -27.73 -6.44
N GLU A 399 16.12 -29.07 -6.47
CA GLU A 399 16.63 -29.89 -7.59
C GLU A 399 15.71 -29.79 -8.83
N HIS A 400 14.40 -29.76 -8.61
CA HIS A 400 13.37 -29.66 -9.66
C HIS A 400 12.69 -28.29 -9.66
N PHE A 401 13.47 -27.22 -9.45
CA PHE A 401 12.96 -25.86 -9.23
C PHE A 401 11.93 -25.41 -10.27
N SER A 402 12.20 -25.67 -11.56
CA SER A 402 11.34 -25.16 -12.64
C SER A 402 9.95 -25.80 -12.66
N ASP A 403 9.87 -27.11 -12.42
CA ASP A 403 8.59 -27.81 -12.39
C ASP A 403 7.82 -27.54 -11.09
N SER A 404 8.52 -27.52 -9.95
CA SER A 404 7.91 -27.26 -8.64
C SER A 404 7.32 -25.85 -8.56
N ILE A 405 8.04 -24.83 -9.03
CA ILE A 405 7.56 -23.43 -8.97
C ILE A 405 6.39 -23.18 -9.93
N VAL A 406 6.38 -23.82 -11.10
CA VAL A 406 5.25 -23.73 -12.04
C VAL A 406 4.01 -24.42 -11.44
N GLY A 407 4.18 -25.58 -10.82
CA GLY A 407 3.13 -26.26 -10.06
C GLY A 407 2.58 -25.38 -8.94
N LEU A 408 3.45 -24.73 -8.16
CA LEU A 408 3.06 -23.84 -7.08
C LEU A 408 2.26 -22.63 -7.58
N MET A 409 2.72 -21.97 -8.65
CA MET A 409 2.00 -20.85 -9.27
C MET A 409 0.62 -21.28 -9.80
N GLY A 410 0.46 -22.54 -10.23
CA GLY A 410 -0.81 -23.12 -10.68
C GLY A 410 -1.74 -23.63 -9.56
N SER A 411 -1.24 -23.79 -8.33
CA SER A 411 -1.94 -24.48 -7.22
C SER A 411 -3.14 -23.72 -6.60
N GLY A 412 -3.41 -22.47 -7.00
CA GLY A 412 -4.58 -21.70 -6.58
C GLY A 412 -4.30 -20.27 -6.11
N ASN A 413 -5.27 -19.67 -5.42
CA ASN A 413 -5.21 -18.29 -4.90
C ASN A 413 -4.74 -18.23 -3.44
N ASN A 414 -3.71 -18.99 -3.09
CA ASN A 414 -3.07 -18.90 -1.78
C ASN A 414 -1.93 -17.86 -1.81
N LEU A 415 -1.45 -17.47 -0.62
CA LEU A 415 -0.41 -16.45 -0.49
C LEU A 415 0.91 -16.89 -1.12
N LYS A 416 1.38 -18.12 -0.87
CA LYS A 416 2.62 -18.66 -1.47
C LYS A 416 2.63 -18.61 -3.01
N SER A 417 1.52 -18.96 -3.67
CA SER A 417 1.36 -18.82 -5.13
C SER A 417 1.33 -17.36 -5.56
N LEU A 418 0.70 -16.47 -4.78
CA LEU A 418 0.71 -15.04 -5.05
C LEU A 418 2.12 -14.44 -4.96
N MET A 419 2.90 -14.80 -3.93
CA MET A 419 4.29 -14.37 -3.76
C MET A 419 5.18 -14.88 -4.90
N ALA A 420 5.06 -16.16 -5.26
CA ALA A 420 5.78 -16.74 -6.40
C ALA A 420 5.48 -15.97 -7.70
N ARG A 421 4.21 -15.72 -8.00
CA ARG A 421 3.80 -14.94 -9.18
C ARG A 421 4.36 -13.52 -9.15
N ALA A 422 4.37 -12.87 -7.98
CA ALA A 422 4.89 -11.51 -7.83
C ALA A 422 6.36 -11.40 -8.24
N VAL A 423 7.21 -12.35 -7.81
CA VAL A 423 8.62 -12.41 -8.19
C VAL A 423 8.79 -12.46 -9.72
N PHE A 424 8.02 -13.31 -10.41
CA PHE A 424 8.08 -13.38 -11.88
C PHE A 424 7.45 -12.17 -12.59
N GLU A 425 6.51 -11.46 -11.97
CA GLU A 425 5.91 -10.24 -12.53
C GLU A 425 6.87 -9.03 -12.54
N ILE A 426 7.80 -8.94 -11.57
CA ILE A 426 8.81 -7.85 -11.50
C ILE A 426 9.56 -7.74 -12.83
N ASN A 427 10.04 -8.88 -13.33
CA ASN A 427 10.82 -9.00 -14.55
C ASN A 427 9.98 -9.39 -15.78
N SER A 428 8.65 -9.28 -15.71
CA SER A 428 7.77 -9.57 -16.84
C SER A 428 8.18 -8.87 -18.16
N PRO A 429 8.75 -7.65 -18.19
CA PRO A 429 9.17 -7.05 -19.44
C PRO A 429 10.35 -7.74 -20.12
N GLY A 430 11.18 -8.50 -19.39
CA GLY A 430 12.26 -9.31 -19.98
C GLY A 430 11.78 -10.65 -20.56
N GLN A 431 10.52 -11.03 -20.33
CA GLN A 431 10.01 -12.38 -20.60
C GLN A 431 9.30 -12.47 -21.95
N LEU A 432 9.35 -13.66 -22.58
CA LEU A 432 8.73 -13.93 -23.89
C LEU A 432 7.24 -13.57 -23.96
N ARG A 433 6.51 -13.66 -22.83
CA ARG A 433 5.10 -13.25 -22.74
C ARG A 433 4.87 -11.76 -23.00
N MET A 434 5.84 -10.89 -22.71
CA MET A 434 5.74 -9.45 -23.03
C MET A 434 5.92 -9.21 -24.53
N LEU A 435 6.82 -9.95 -25.18
CA LEU A 435 7.04 -9.86 -26.64
C LEU A 435 5.72 -10.06 -27.42
N LYS A 436 4.90 -11.02 -26.99
CA LYS A 436 3.56 -11.27 -27.55
C LYS A 436 2.65 -10.05 -27.48
N LEU A 437 2.74 -9.26 -26.41
CA LEU A 437 1.95 -8.04 -26.24
C LEU A 437 2.52 -6.89 -27.08
N VAL A 438 3.84 -6.74 -27.13
CA VAL A 438 4.53 -5.69 -27.90
C VAL A 438 4.23 -5.81 -29.39
N TRP A 439 4.29 -7.03 -29.95
CA TRP A 439 3.93 -7.27 -31.35
C TRP A 439 2.50 -6.87 -31.70
N ARG A 440 1.59 -7.01 -30.73
CA ARG A 440 0.16 -6.75 -30.91
C ARG A 440 -0.25 -5.35 -30.44
N SER A 441 0.67 -4.57 -29.89
CA SER A 441 0.39 -3.24 -29.36
C SER A 441 -0.07 -2.30 -30.47
N ARG A 442 -1.11 -1.49 -30.19
CA ARG A 442 -1.61 -0.47 -31.13
C ARG A 442 -1.27 0.95 -30.69
N GLY A 443 -1.09 1.17 -29.39
CA GLY A 443 -0.71 2.48 -28.86
C GLY A 443 0.79 2.75 -29.01
N LYS A 444 1.15 4.04 -28.93
CA LYS A 444 2.54 4.51 -28.99
C LYS A 444 3.20 4.62 -27.62
N GLU A 445 2.39 4.80 -26.57
CA GLU A 445 2.80 4.95 -25.18
C GLU A 445 2.67 3.61 -24.42
N TRP A 446 3.59 3.33 -23.50
CA TRP A 446 3.65 2.05 -22.79
C TRP A 446 2.36 1.72 -22.01
N VAL A 447 1.87 2.66 -21.19
CA VAL A 447 0.72 2.45 -20.29
C VAL A 447 -0.57 2.15 -21.07
N ASP A 448 -0.78 2.85 -22.19
CA ASP A 448 -1.99 2.73 -22.99
C ASP A 448 -1.87 1.69 -24.12
N GLY A 449 -0.64 1.34 -24.50
CA GLY A 449 -0.32 0.51 -25.66
C GLY A 449 -0.92 -0.89 -25.64
N PHE A 450 -1.20 -1.41 -24.45
CA PHE A 450 -1.73 -2.75 -24.23
C PHE A 450 -3.24 -2.80 -23.97
N LYS A 451 -3.93 -1.65 -23.88
CA LYS A 451 -5.39 -1.60 -23.66
C LYS A 451 -6.17 -2.20 -24.83
N GLN A 452 -5.65 -2.06 -26.05
CA GLN A 452 -6.21 -2.63 -27.27
C GLN A 452 -5.10 -3.35 -28.05
N LEU A 453 -5.27 -4.65 -28.25
CA LEU A 453 -4.31 -5.47 -28.97
C LEU A 453 -4.85 -5.84 -30.36
N ALA A 454 -3.98 -5.78 -31.37
CA ALA A 454 -4.23 -6.37 -32.67
C ALA A 454 -4.41 -7.91 -32.55
N PRO A 455 -5.05 -8.58 -33.52
CA PRO A 455 -5.00 -10.03 -33.60
C PRO A 455 -3.55 -10.52 -33.80
N ALA A 456 -3.31 -11.80 -33.54
CA ALA A 456 -2.01 -12.41 -33.82
C ALA A 456 -1.86 -12.54 -35.36
N GLU A 457 -1.02 -11.69 -35.94
CA GLU A 457 -0.70 -11.66 -37.37
C GLU A 457 0.79 -11.96 -37.56
N GLY A 458 1.14 -12.53 -38.71
CA GLY A 458 2.52 -12.88 -39.08
C GLY A 458 2.72 -14.38 -39.22
N ASP A 459 3.13 -14.81 -40.42
CA ASP A 459 3.45 -16.20 -40.69
C ASP A 459 4.79 -16.58 -40.04
N PHE A 460 4.92 -17.83 -39.57
CA PHE A 460 6.13 -18.43 -38.97
C PHE A 460 6.56 -17.89 -37.60
N ILE A 461 6.40 -16.60 -37.32
CA ILE A 461 6.93 -15.97 -36.08
C ILE A 461 6.28 -16.48 -34.79
N TRP A 462 4.99 -16.84 -34.83
CA TRP A 462 4.27 -17.35 -33.67
C TRP A 462 4.65 -18.80 -33.37
N ASP A 463 4.79 -19.62 -34.42
CA ASP A 463 5.24 -21.01 -34.29
C ASP A 463 6.69 -21.06 -33.82
N ALA A 464 7.56 -20.20 -34.36
CA ALA A 464 8.94 -20.04 -33.89
C ALA A 464 9.00 -19.66 -32.40
N LEU A 465 8.13 -18.76 -31.94
CA LEU A 465 8.06 -18.38 -30.53
C LEU A 465 7.64 -19.56 -29.64
N VAL A 466 6.65 -20.35 -30.08
CA VAL A 466 6.22 -21.57 -29.38
C VAL A 466 7.35 -22.61 -29.31
N ASP A 467 8.15 -22.71 -30.37
CA ASP A 467 9.33 -23.57 -30.40
C ASP A 467 10.42 -23.10 -29.43
N ILE A 468 10.71 -21.79 -29.34
CA ILE A 468 11.63 -21.25 -28.31
C ILE A 468 11.08 -21.53 -26.89
N GLU A 469 9.79 -21.30 -26.65
CA GLU A 469 9.15 -21.56 -25.34
C GLU A 469 9.25 -23.04 -24.94
N SER A 470 9.25 -23.94 -25.93
CA SER A 470 9.37 -25.39 -25.75
C SER A 470 10.81 -25.91 -25.87
N CYS A 471 11.81 -25.03 -25.98
CA CYS A 471 13.22 -25.38 -26.18
C CYS A 471 13.52 -26.19 -27.46
N ARG A 472 12.68 -26.08 -28.50
CA ARG A 472 12.88 -26.65 -29.85
C ARG A 472 13.67 -25.68 -30.74
N MET A 473 14.94 -25.47 -30.37
CA MET A 473 15.78 -24.43 -30.97
C MET A 473 16.06 -24.60 -32.48
N PRO A 474 16.31 -25.82 -33.01
CA PRO A 474 16.54 -26.01 -34.45
C PRO A 474 15.30 -25.68 -35.30
N GLU A 475 14.12 -26.10 -34.85
CA GLU A 475 12.85 -25.84 -35.53
C GLU A 475 12.53 -24.33 -35.53
N ALA A 476 12.75 -23.67 -34.38
CA ALA A 476 12.61 -22.22 -34.26
C ALA A 476 13.52 -21.49 -35.26
N GLU A 477 14.79 -21.89 -35.40
CA GLU A 477 15.75 -21.23 -36.30
C GLU A 477 15.28 -21.26 -37.76
N ILE A 478 14.75 -22.40 -38.22
CA ILE A 478 14.23 -22.57 -39.58
C ILE A 478 13.09 -21.58 -39.82
N LEU A 479 12.10 -21.56 -38.93
CA LEU A 479 10.93 -20.69 -39.04
C LEU A 479 11.31 -19.20 -38.97
N ILE A 480 12.28 -18.83 -38.13
CA ILE A 480 12.78 -17.45 -38.03
C ILE A 480 13.44 -17.02 -39.34
N LYS A 481 14.26 -17.89 -39.96
CA LYS A 481 14.90 -17.61 -41.26
C LYS A 481 13.87 -17.47 -42.37
N GLU A 482 12.84 -18.32 -42.40
CA GLU A 482 11.72 -18.18 -43.35
C GLU A 482 10.97 -16.86 -43.16
N ALA A 483 10.70 -16.47 -41.91
CA ALA A 483 10.10 -15.18 -41.59
C ALA A 483 10.97 -14.00 -42.05
N GLN A 484 12.29 -14.08 -41.86
CA GLN A 484 13.23 -13.03 -42.25
C GLN A 484 13.30 -12.85 -43.78
N VAL A 485 13.29 -13.96 -44.54
CA VAL A 485 13.26 -13.92 -46.01
C VAL A 485 11.95 -13.32 -46.52
N LYS A 486 10.82 -13.69 -45.90
CA LYS A 486 9.49 -13.20 -46.31
C LYS A 486 9.23 -11.75 -45.90
N TYR A 487 9.73 -11.35 -44.73
CA TYR A 487 9.50 -10.03 -44.12
C TYR A 487 10.81 -9.34 -43.73
N PRO A 488 11.68 -8.96 -44.70
CA PRO A 488 13.03 -8.45 -44.43
C PRO A 488 13.11 -7.08 -43.74
N ARG A 489 11.99 -6.37 -43.64
CA ARG A 489 11.87 -5.08 -42.93
C ARG A 489 11.05 -5.18 -41.64
N SER A 490 10.68 -6.39 -41.23
CA SER A 490 10.00 -6.60 -39.96
C SER A 490 11.04 -6.72 -38.85
N TYR A 491 10.77 -6.06 -37.72
CA TYR A 491 11.58 -6.20 -36.52
C TYR A 491 11.33 -7.55 -35.82
N GLN A 492 10.22 -8.24 -36.11
CA GLN A 492 9.81 -9.44 -35.38
C GLN A 492 10.78 -10.62 -35.55
N PRO A 493 11.29 -10.96 -36.75
CA PRO A 493 12.32 -11.98 -36.90
C PRO A 493 13.62 -11.64 -36.14
N HIS A 494 14.07 -10.38 -36.19
CA HIS A 494 15.23 -9.92 -35.44
C HIS A 494 15.01 -10.03 -33.92
N SER A 495 13.81 -9.72 -33.44
CA SER A 495 13.47 -9.89 -32.02
C SER A 495 13.58 -11.36 -31.56
N LEU A 496 13.14 -12.31 -32.40
CA LEU A 496 13.24 -13.74 -32.11
C LEU A 496 14.69 -14.25 -32.20
N LEU A 497 15.49 -13.78 -33.17
CA LEU A 497 16.91 -14.13 -33.24
C LEU A 497 17.65 -13.70 -31.97
N GLY A 498 17.34 -12.53 -31.42
CA GLY A 498 17.92 -12.10 -30.16
C GLY A 498 17.62 -13.08 -29.01
N PHE A 499 16.37 -13.49 -28.83
CA PHE A 499 16.04 -14.52 -27.84
C PHE A 499 16.64 -15.89 -28.16
N TRP A 500 16.72 -16.27 -29.44
CA TRP A 500 17.33 -17.53 -29.85
C TRP A 500 18.82 -17.58 -29.49
N PHE A 501 19.59 -16.53 -29.77
CA PHE A 501 21.00 -16.43 -29.38
C PHE A 501 21.20 -16.32 -27.87
N LEU A 502 20.29 -15.66 -27.16
CA LEU A 502 20.31 -15.57 -25.70
C LEU A 502 20.25 -16.95 -25.06
N GLU A 503 19.35 -17.80 -25.56
CA GLU A 503 19.18 -19.19 -25.10
C GLU A 503 20.43 -20.05 -25.36
N GLN A 504 21.24 -19.70 -26.36
CA GLN A 504 22.54 -20.33 -26.65
C GLN A 504 23.69 -19.74 -25.82
N GLY A 505 23.47 -18.63 -25.11
CA GLY A 505 24.49 -17.91 -24.36
C GLY A 505 25.40 -16.99 -25.20
N ASP A 506 25.03 -16.69 -26.46
CA ASP A 506 25.76 -15.73 -27.30
C ASP A 506 25.20 -14.31 -27.11
N PHE A 507 25.72 -13.62 -26.10
CA PHE A 507 25.26 -12.28 -25.74
C PHE A 507 25.63 -11.21 -26.79
N SER A 508 26.71 -11.43 -27.56
CA SER A 508 27.12 -10.49 -28.62
C SER A 508 26.12 -10.49 -29.77
N GLN A 509 25.72 -11.68 -30.25
CA GLN A 509 24.68 -11.80 -31.28
C GLN A 509 23.31 -11.40 -30.77
N THR A 510 23.02 -11.70 -29.50
CA THR A 510 21.78 -11.25 -28.83
C THR A 510 21.64 -9.73 -28.90
N MET A 511 22.68 -9.00 -28.46
CA MET A 511 22.72 -7.53 -28.49
C MET A 511 22.55 -7.00 -29.92
N PHE A 512 23.28 -7.56 -30.89
CA PHE A 512 23.20 -7.17 -32.29
C PHE A 512 21.77 -7.27 -32.84
N HIS A 513 21.11 -8.40 -32.64
CA HIS A 513 19.77 -8.62 -33.18
C HIS A 513 18.70 -7.75 -32.52
N TRP A 514 18.83 -7.44 -31.22
CA TRP A 514 17.91 -6.50 -30.56
C TRP A 514 18.15 -5.04 -30.98
N GLN A 515 19.39 -4.63 -31.27
CA GLN A 515 19.67 -3.32 -31.87
C GLN A 515 19.03 -3.18 -33.26
N GLU A 516 19.08 -4.23 -34.08
CA GLU A 516 18.41 -4.23 -35.38
C GLU A 516 16.88 -4.21 -35.23
N ALA A 517 16.33 -4.96 -34.27
CA ALA A 517 14.89 -4.92 -33.97
C ALA A 517 14.43 -3.53 -33.50
N GLU A 518 15.22 -2.85 -32.67
CA GLU A 518 14.96 -1.47 -32.26
C GLU A 518 14.93 -0.52 -33.47
N ARG A 519 15.93 -0.58 -34.35
CA ARG A 519 16.01 0.26 -35.57
C ARG A 519 14.83 0.05 -36.51
N MET A 520 14.31 -1.17 -36.58
CA MET A 520 13.19 -1.54 -37.47
C MET A 520 11.81 -1.36 -36.83
N SER A 521 11.75 -0.95 -35.55
CA SER A 521 10.49 -0.77 -34.82
C SER A 521 9.70 0.45 -35.30
N TYR A 522 8.37 0.35 -35.28
CA TYR A 522 7.47 1.35 -35.84
C TYR A 522 6.97 2.38 -34.82
N THR A 523 6.96 2.02 -33.54
CA THR A 523 6.44 2.87 -32.45
C THR A 523 7.48 3.09 -31.35
N PRO A 524 7.40 4.21 -30.60
CA PRO A 524 8.26 4.43 -29.44
C PRO A 524 8.15 3.31 -28.40
N LEU A 525 6.96 2.74 -28.18
CA LEU A 525 6.77 1.57 -27.32
C LEU A 525 7.64 0.38 -27.75
N GLN A 526 7.65 0.05 -29.05
CA GLN A 526 8.45 -1.05 -29.59
C GLN A 526 9.95 -0.75 -29.49
N GLN A 527 10.36 0.47 -29.83
CA GLN A 527 11.75 0.92 -29.72
C GLN A 527 12.24 0.84 -28.26
N ALA A 528 11.50 1.43 -27.33
CA ALA A 528 11.79 1.40 -25.90
C ALA A 528 11.88 -0.03 -25.39
N TYR A 529 11.00 -0.94 -25.83
CA TYR A 529 11.05 -2.34 -25.43
C TYR A 529 12.37 -3.02 -25.80
N PHE A 530 12.85 -2.86 -27.04
CA PHE A 530 14.13 -3.45 -27.45
C PHE A 530 15.33 -2.76 -26.79
N SER A 531 15.25 -1.45 -26.54
CA SER A 531 16.24 -0.72 -25.74
C SER A 531 16.31 -1.26 -24.30
N TYR A 532 15.17 -1.59 -23.69
CA TYR A 532 15.10 -2.24 -22.37
C TYR A 532 15.75 -3.62 -22.36
N LEU A 533 15.52 -4.46 -23.39
CA LEU A 533 16.12 -5.79 -23.47
C LEU A 533 17.66 -5.70 -23.56
N GLN A 534 18.17 -4.73 -24.31
CA GLN A 534 19.61 -4.44 -24.38
C GLN A 534 20.17 -4.01 -23.00
N ALA A 535 19.48 -3.11 -22.31
CA ALA A 535 19.88 -2.68 -20.96
C ALA A 535 19.86 -3.84 -19.96
N ARG A 536 18.85 -4.72 -20.04
CA ARG A 536 18.75 -5.92 -19.21
C ARG A 536 19.86 -6.93 -19.49
N LEU A 537 20.31 -7.06 -20.74
CA LEU A 537 21.44 -7.91 -21.09
C LEU A 537 22.72 -7.42 -20.43
N ASN A 538 23.00 -6.11 -20.55
CA ASN A 538 24.14 -5.48 -19.88
C ASN A 538 24.08 -5.67 -18.37
N GLU A 539 22.88 -5.57 -17.78
CA GLU A 539 22.70 -5.78 -16.35
C GLU A 539 23.11 -7.19 -15.93
N VAL A 540 22.62 -8.20 -16.64
CA VAL A 540 22.86 -9.63 -16.36
C VAL A 540 24.30 -10.04 -16.62
N GLU A 541 24.97 -9.41 -17.59
CA GLU A 541 26.41 -9.57 -17.84
C GLU A 541 27.28 -8.87 -16.76
N GLY A 542 26.68 -8.06 -15.87
CA GLY A 542 27.38 -7.33 -14.82
C GLY A 542 27.91 -5.96 -15.27
N ASN A 543 27.60 -5.52 -16.49
CA ASN A 543 27.93 -4.20 -17.03
C ASN A 543 26.91 -3.15 -16.52
N LEU A 544 26.84 -2.98 -15.20
CA LEU A 544 25.78 -2.23 -14.52
C LEU A 544 25.72 -0.75 -14.92
N LYS A 545 26.84 -0.13 -15.28
CA LYS A 545 26.87 1.26 -15.77
C LYS A 545 26.20 1.42 -17.13
N ASP A 546 26.54 0.52 -18.05
CA ASP A 546 25.92 0.50 -19.37
C ASP A 546 24.44 0.14 -19.29
N ALA A 547 24.07 -0.73 -18.34
CA ALA A 547 22.67 -1.00 -18.01
C ALA A 547 21.93 0.26 -17.51
N ILE A 548 22.50 1.00 -16.56
CA ILE A 548 21.95 2.28 -16.06
C ILE A 548 21.72 3.25 -17.22
N ASN A 549 22.72 3.46 -18.07
CA ASN A 549 22.62 4.34 -19.23
C ASN A 549 21.56 3.85 -20.22
N GLY A 550 21.48 2.53 -20.45
CA GLY A 550 20.46 1.91 -21.31
C GLY A 550 19.04 2.09 -20.76
N TYR A 551 18.85 1.98 -19.45
CA TYR A 551 17.56 2.23 -18.81
C TYR A 551 17.15 3.69 -18.83
N GLN A 552 18.10 4.62 -18.64
CA GLN A 552 17.85 6.05 -18.81
C GLN A 552 17.47 6.38 -20.25
N HIS A 553 18.16 5.79 -21.23
CA HIS A 553 17.82 5.92 -22.64
C HIS A 553 16.41 5.40 -22.94
N THR A 554 16.07 4.22 -22.42
CA THR A 554 14.71 3.64 -22.52
C THR A 554 13.65 4.58 -21.95
N ASN A 555 13.90 5.13 -20.77
CA ASN A 555 13.01 6.10 -20.12
C ASN A 555 12.85 7.39 -20.94
N SER A 556 13.90 7.84 -21.66
CA SER A 556 13.79 8.97 -22.58
C SER A 556 12.87 8.72 -23.78
N ILE A 557 12.81 7.47 -24.26
CA ILE A 557 11.94 7.06 -25.38
C ILE A 557 10.50 6.88 -24.90
N SER A 558 10.30 6.29 -23.70
CA SER A 558 8.99 6.08 -23.11
C SER A 558 8.94 6.53 -21.63
N PRO A 559 8.73 7.83 -21.36
CA PRO A 559 8.76 8.39 -20.01
C PRO A 559 7.62 7.93 -19.09
N THR A 560 6.55 7.39 -19.66
CA THR A 560 5.41 6.82 -18.92
C THR A 560 5.68 5.40 -18.42
N TRP A 561 6.77 4.77 -18.88
CA TRP A 561 7.18 3.44 -18.46
C TRP A 561 8.12 3.55 -17.24
N LEU A 562 7.62 3.19 -16.06
CA LEU A 562 8.37 3.37 -14.80
C LEU A 562 9.39 2.25 -14.52
N GLN A 563 9.24 1.07 -15.10
CA GLN A 563 10.10 -0.09 -14.85
C GLN A 563 11.58 0.13 -15.24
N PRO A 564 11.93 0.82 -16.34
CA PRO A 564 13.32 1.20 -16.61
C PRO A 564 13.95 2.01 -15.47
N VAL A 565 13.22 2.98 -14.90
CA VAL A 565 13.70 3.77 -13.75
C VAL A 565 13.88 2.89 -12.51
N TYR A 566 12.97 1.93 -12.29
CA TYR A 566 13.12 0.94 -11.23
C TYR A 566 14.38 0.07 -11.44
N ARG A 567 14.60 -0.45 -12.64
CA ARG A 567 15.79 -1.27 -12.96
C ARG A 567 17.09 -0.46 -12.87
N GLN A 568 17.06 0.83 -13.22
CA GLN A 568 18.18 1.74 -12.96
C GLN A 568 18.53 1.78 -11.47
N ALA A 569 17.53 1.96 -10.59
CA ALA A 569 17.74 1.96 -9.15
C ALA A 569 18.25 0.60 -8.64
N VAL A 570 17.72 -0.52 -9.16
CA VAL A 570 18.23 -1.88 -8.86
C VAL A 570 19.71 -2.01 -9.25
N CYS A 571 20.12 -1.53 -10.43
CA CYS A 571 21.52 -1.54 -10.85
C CYS A 571 22.41 -0.73 -9.91
N MET A 572 21.94 0.43 -9.44
CA MET A 572 22.67 1.24 -8.46
C MET A 572 22.84 0.51 -7.13
N VAL A 573 21.82 -0.21 -6.67
CA VAL A 573 21.91 -1.10 -5.50
C VAL A 573 22.93 -2.22 -5.72
N LYS A 574 22.90 -2.89 -6.89
CA LYS A 574 23.87 -3.93 -7.24
C LYS A 574 25.31 -3.40 -7.28
N MET A 575 25.51 -2.15 -7.69
CA MET A 575 26.80 -1.44 -7.65
C MET A 575 27.22 -1.01 -6.23
N GLY A 576 26.30 -1.02 -5.27
CA GLY A 576 26.53 -0.63 -3.89
C GLY A 576 26.18 0.84 -3.56
N PHE A 577 25.61 1.59 -4.52
CA PHE A 577 25.16 2.96 -4.34
C PHE A 577 23.71 3.03 -3.83
N THR A 578 23.38 2.23 -2.81
CA THR A 578 22.02 2.12 -2.27
C THR A 578 21.48 3.45 -1.75
N GLY A 579 22.34 4.30 -1.18
CA GLY A 579 21.95 5.65 -0.73
C GLY A 579 21.37 6.52 -1.84
N GLN A 580 22.02 6.55 -3.01
CA GLN A 580 21.53 7.28 -4.19
C GLN A 580 20.30 6.62 -4.81
N ALA A 581 20.22 5.30 -4.77
CA ALA A 581 19.09 4.55 -5.30
C ALA A 581 17.79 4.83 -4.52
N ILE A 582 17.88 5.10 -3.22
CA ILE A 582 16.72 5.39 -2.36
C ILE A 582 15.91 6.59 -2.86
N ASP A 583 16.57 7.66 -3.32
CA ASP A 583 15.87 8.84 -3.84
C ASP A 583 15.04 8.49 -5.09
N LEU A 584 15.59 7.66 -5.99
CA LEU A 584 14.86 7.15 -7.16
C LEU A 584 13.69 6.24 -6.75
N PHE A 585 13.89 5.37 -5.76
CA PHE A 585 12.82 4.52 -5.24
C PHE A 585 11.69 5.34 -4.61
N PHE A 586 12.00 6.40 -3.86
CA PHE A 586 10.99 7.26 -3.26
C PHE A 586 10.21 8.08 -4.30
N ASP A 587 10.87 8.58 -5.36
CA ASP A 587 10.17 9.19 -6.49
C ASP A 587 9.22 8.16 -7.17
N LEU A 588 9.68 6.93 -7.39
CA LEU A 588 8.86 5.85 -7.95
C LEU A 588 7.65 5.52 -7.07
N ILE A 589 7.84 5.37 -5.75
CA ILE A 589 6.78 5.12 -4.78
C ILE A 589 5.77 6.27 -4.77
N GLY A 590 6.23 7.51 -4.90
CA GLY A 590 5.36 8.69 -5.01
C GLY A 590 4.45 8.62 -6.23
N ARG A 591 4.99 8.22 -7.39
CA ARG A 591 4.27 8.08 -8.66
C ARG A 591 3.32 6.87 -8.65
N ASP A 592 3.82 5.70 -8.26
CA ASP A 592 3.06 4.46 -8.10
C ASP A 592 3.43 3.76 -6.77
N PRO A 593 2.52 3.77 -5.77
CA PRO A 593 2.76 3.15 -4.48
C PRO A 593 3.09 1.65 -4.54
N HIS A 594 2.71 0.94 -5.61
CA HIS A 594 3.00 -0.48 -5.75
C HIS A 594 4.50 -0.80 -5.74
N PHE A 595 5.37 0.14 -6.12
CA PHE A 595 6.81 -0.04 -6.03
C PHE A 595 7.32 -0.29 -4.60
N PHE A 596 6.56 0.10 -3.57
CA PHE A 596 6.86 -0.27 -2.19
C PHE A 596 6.86 -1.80 -2.02
N ASN A 597 5.82 -2.47 -2.53
CA ASN A 597 5.74 -3.93 -2.49
C ASN A 597 6.74 -4.61 -3.44
N TYR A 598 7.10 -3.97 -4.57
CA TYR A 598 8.19 -4.48 -5.42
C TYR A 598 9.48 -4.64 -4.62
N MET A 599 9.88 -3.59 -3.88
CA MET A 599 11.14 -3.59 -3.13
C MET A 599 11.19 -4.63 -2.01
N LEU A 600 10.04 -4.98 -1.43
CA LEU A 600 9.95 -6.01 -0.40
C LEU A 600 10.13 -7.41 -0.98
N VAL A 601 9.62 -7.64 -2.19
CA VAL A 601 9.51 -8.94 -2.86
C VAL A 601 10.70 -9.25 -3.79
N ASP A 602 11.38 -8.24 -4.32
CA ASP A 602 12.44 -8.40 -5.32
C ASP A 602 13.71 -9.08 -4.77
N PRO A 603 14.05 -10.30 -5.23
CA PRO A 603 15.28 -10.97 -4.82
C PRO A 603 16.55 -10.30 -5.35
N GLU A 604 16.47 -9.51 -6.42
CA GLU A 604 17.64 -8.82 -6.99
C GLU A 604 18.11 -7.62 -6.14
N LEU A 605 17.32 -7.21 -5.14
CA LEU A 605 17.69 -6.17 -4.17
C LEU A 605 18.39 -6.71 -2.91
N ASP A 606 18.63 -8.02 -2.82
CA ASP A 606 19.24 -8.70 -1.67
C ASP A 606 20.49 -7.97 -1.15
N ARG A 607 21.38 -7.54 -2.06
CA ARG A 607 22.62 -6.85 -1.72
C ARG A 607 22.41 -5.59 -0.86
N GLY A 608 21.42 -4.77 -1.20
CA GLY A 608 21.13 -3.49 -0.51
C GLY A 608 20.04 -3.60 0.55
N ARG A 609 19.52 -4.81 0.80
CA ARG A 609 18.27 -5.03 1.53
C ARG A 609 18.27 -4.37 2.90
N VAL A 610 19.34 -4.51 3.69
CA VAL A 610 19.43 -3.93 5.04
C VAL A 610 19.20 -2.42 5.02
N GLN A 611 19.88 -1.70 4.12
CA GLN A 611 19.73 -0.25 4.02
C GLN A 611 18.35 0.14 3.48
N LEU A 612 17.84 -0.60 2.49
CA LEU A 612 16.50 -0.35 1.92
C LEU A 612 15.39 -0.57 2.95
N MET A 613 15.41 -1.66 3.72
CA MET A 613 14.37 -1.96 4.72
C MET A 613 14.35 -0.94 5.85
N ASN A 614 15.52 -0.40 6.24
CA ASN A 614 15.60 0.70 7.22
C ASN A 614 14.99 1.98 6.66
N SER A 615 15.30 2.36 5.42
CA SER A 615 14.74 3.57 4.81
C SER A 615 13.24 3.45 4.49
N LEU A 616 12.75 2.26 4.13
CA LEU A 616 11.33 2.02 3.91
C LEU A 616 10.51 2.06 5.20
N TRP A 617 11.11 1.68 6.34
CA TRP A 617 10.45 1.75 7.65
C TRP A 617 10.00 3.18 8.01
N GLU A 618 10.85 4.18 7.75
CA GLU A 618 10.50 5.58 8.00
C GLU A 618 9.27 6.02 7.20
N LYS A 619 9.23 5.64 5.91
CA LYS A 619 8.08 5.93 5.03
C LYS A 619 6.83 5.14 5.42
N TRP A 620 7.00 3.93 5.92
CA TRP A 620 5.92 3.11 6.45
C TRP A 620 5.24 3.80 7.62
N VAL A 621 6.00 4.20 8.64
CA VAL A 621 5.47 4.83 9.86
C VAL A 621 4.73 6.14 9.53
N GLU A 622 5.31 6.98 8.67
CA GLU A 622 4.67 8.22 8.18
C GLU A 622 3.31 7.95 7.51
N ALA A 623 3.25 6.91 6.66
CA ALA A 623 2.02 6.52 5.97
C ALA A 623 1.00 5.88 6.90
N GLU A 624 1.44 5.09 7.88
CA GLU A 624 0.59 4.45 8.88
C GLU A 624 -0.12 5.49 9.76
N ASP A 625 0.60 6.49 10.26
CA ASP A 625 0.02 7.57 11.05
C ASP A 625 -0.98 8.40 10.23
N SER A 626 -0.64 8.68 8.98
CA SER A 626 -1.55 9.34 8.03
C SER A 626 -2.81 8.51 7.78
N ALA A 627 -2.67 7.18 7.61
CA ALA A 627 -3.78 6.27 7.41
C ALA A 627 -4.70 6.17 8.64
N LYS A 628 -4.14 6.16 9.86
CA LYS A 628 -4.93 6.21 11.11
C LYS A 628 -5.83 7.44 11.16
N SER A 629 -5.29 8.62 10.79
CA SER A 629 -6.09 9.85 10.72
C SER A 629 -7.19 9.79 9.65
N MET A 630 -6.88 9.20 8.49
CA MET A 630 -7.85 9.07 7.40
C MET A 630 -8.93 8.03 7.67
N LYS A 631 -8.63 6.99 8.45
CA LYS A 631 -9.63 6.02 8.91
C LYS A 631 -10.71 6.71 9.74
N ALA A 632 -10.33 7.59 10.67
CA ALA A 632 -11.29 8.38 11.44
C ALA A 632 -12.15 9.28 10.52
N ARG A 633 -11.54 9.91 9.52
CA ARG A 633 -12.26 10.72 8.53
C ARG A 633 -13.27 9.92 7.71
N VAL A 634 -12.95 8.67 7.34
CA VAL A 634 -13.86 7.78 6.59
C VAL A 634 -15.07 7.39 7.45
N GLU A 635 -14.88 7.18 8.76
CA GLU A 635 -15.99 6.99 9.70
C GLU A 635 -16.89 8.22 9.80
N ASP A 636 -16.30 9.42 9.86
CA ASP A 636 -17.03 10.68 9.85
C ASP A 636 -17.84 10.86 8.56
N LEU A 637 -17.24 10.58 7.39
CA LEU A 637 -17.91 10.63 6.09
C LEU A 637 -19.06 9.63 5.99
N THR A 638 -18.90 8.42 6.54
CA THR A 638 -19.99 7.44 6.57
C THR A 638 -21.16 7.94 7.41
N THR A 639 -20.85 8.54 8.56
CA THR A 639 -21.85 9.14 9.43
C THR A 639 -22.54 10.32 8.74
N ASP A 640 -21.81 11.16 8.01
CA ASP A 640 -22.37 12.29 7.27
C ASP A 640 -23.33 11.85 6.15
N ILE A 641 -22.98 10.82 5.38
CA ILE A 641 -23.86 10.29 4.32
C ILE A 641 -25.16 9.75 4.89
N SER A 642 -25.10 8.97 5.97
CA SER A 642 -26.30 8.45 6.65
C SER A 642 -27.21 9.56 7.20
N LYS A 643 -26.66 10.72 7.51
CA LYS A 643 -27.41 11.90 7.97
C LYS A 643 -28.01 12.70 6.82
N ARG A 644 -27.33 12.80 5.68
CA ARG A 644 -27.75 13.63 4.52
C ARG A 644 -28.73 12.93 3.59
N PHE A 645 -28.42 11.70 3.20
CA PHE A 645 -29.14 10.96 2.18
C PHE A 645 -29.94 9.83 2.81
N ASP A 646 -31.15 9.61 2.30
CA ASP A 646 -31.97 8.46 2.68
C ASP A 646 -31.58 7.23 1.85
N SER A 647 -31.93 6.03 2.32
CA SER A 647 -31.63 4.78 1.60
C SER A 647 -32.33 4.67 0.25
N SER A 648 -33.33 5.53 -0.01
CA SER A 648 -34.03 5.64 -1.29
C SER A 648 -33.28 6.50 -2.33
N HIS A 649 -32.23 7.22 -1.94
CA HIS A 649 -31.49 8.13 -2.82
C HIS A 649 -30.47 7.37 -3.68
N SER A 650 -30.40 7.66 -4.99
CA SER A 650 -29.54 6.94 -5.94
C SER A 650 -28.05 6.94 -5.60
N TYR A 651 -27.59 8.01 -4.93
CA TYR A 651 -26.18 8.15 -4.51
C TYR A 651 -25.83 7.35 -3.24
N PHE A 652 -26.81 6.98 -2.40
CA PHE A 652 -26.55 6.39 -1.08
C PHE A 652 -25.84 5.03 -1.17
N ASP A 653 -26.35 4.12 -2.00
CA ASP A 653 -25.79 2.77 -2.13
C ASP A 653 -24.37 2.80 -2.70
N THR A 654 -24.18 3.58 -3.79
CA THR A 654 -22.87 3.71 -4.44
C THR A 654 -21.83 4.30 -3.48
N ALA A 655 -22.24 5.26 -2.65
CA ALA A 655 -21.36 5.91 -1.70
C ALA A 655 -21.00 4.99 -0.51
N ASN A 656 -21.95 4.20 0.00
CA ASN A 656 -21.69 3.22 1.05
C ASN A 656 -20.80 2.07 0.57
N GLU A 657 -20.97 1.59 -0.66
CA GLU A 657 -20.08 0.58 -1.25
C GLU A 657 -18.63 1.09 -1.31
N GLU A 658 -18.42 2.33 -1.73
CA GLU A 658 -17.08 2.92 -1.82
C GLU A 658 -16.47 3.16 -0.43
N LEU A 659 -17.25 3.66 0.54
CA LEU A 659 -16.79 3.81 1.92
C LEU A 659 -16.47 2.46 2.58
N ALA A 660 -17.24 1.40 2.29
CA ALA A 660 -16.94 0.05 2.76
C ALA A 660 -15.60 -0.47 2.18
N ARG A 661 -15.30 -0.17 0.91
CA ARG A 661 -14.00 -0.47 0.31
C ARG A 661 -12.86 0.30 0.99
N LEU A 662 -13.06 1.60 1.27
CA LEU A 662 -12.07 2.41 2.00
C LEU A 662 -11.82 1.90 3.41
N ARG A 663 -12.87 1.52 4.15
CA ARG A 663 -12.73 0.88 5.47
C ARG A 663 -11.87 -0.38 5.41
N LYS A 664 -12.14 -1.26 4.44
CA LYS A 664 -11.34 -2.47 4.25
C LYS A 664 -9.87 -2.15 3.99
N LEU A 665 -9.57 -1.11 3.21
CA LEU A 665 -8.18 -0.66 3.00
C LEU A 665 -7.53 -0.13 4.28
N GLY A 666 -8.30 0.52 5.16
CA GLY A 666 -7.81 1.00 6.46
C GLY A 666 -7.69 -0.08 7.55
N ASP A 667 -8.13 -1.30 7.28
CA ASP A 667 -7.91 -2.47 8.13
C ASP A 667 -6.70 -3.29 7.66
N THR A 668 -6.30 -3.16 6.40
CA THR A 668 -5.12 -3.85 5.86
C THR A 668 -3.84 -3.08 6.21
N GLN A 669 -2.93 -3.75 6.91
CA GLN A 669 -1.61 -3.24 7.22
C GLN A 669 -0.69 -3.39 6.00
N ASN A 670 -0.84 -2.49 5.04
CA ASN A 670 -0.01 -2.42 3.84
C ASN A 670 0.16 -0.97 3.36
N TYR A 671 1.37 -0.60 2.92
CA TYR A 671 1.71 0.77 2.53
C TYR A 671 0.86 1.22 1.34
N VAL A 672 0.65 0.31 0.39
CA VAL A 672 -0.20 0.57 -0.77
C VAL A 672 -1.65 0.77 -0.33
N ALA A 673 -2.14 -0.03 0.61
CA ALA A 673 -3.49 0.14 1.15
C ALA A 673 -3.65 1.50 1.85
N TYR A 674 -2.66 1.93 2.63
CA TYR A 674 -2.61 3.25 3.25
C TYR A 674 -2.69 4.38 2.22
N GLN A 675 -1.86 4.32 1.17
CA GLN A 675 -1.88 5.35 0.12
C GLN A 675 -3.19 5.37 -0.68
N LEU A 676 -3.77 4.20 -0.96
CA LEU A 676 -5.06 4.07 -1.62
C LEU A 676 -6.20 4.61 -0.73
N LEU A 677 -6.16 4.35 0.57
CA LEU A 677 -7.10 4.91 1.55
C LEU A 677 -7.02 6.43 1.56
N ILE A 678 -5.82 7.00 1.67
CA ILE A 678 -5.62 8.46 1.73
C ILE A 678 -6.16 9.11 0.44
N ARG A 679 -5.69 8.67 -0.73
CA ARG A 679 -6.13 9.21 -2.03
C ARG A 679 -7.64 8.99 -2.25
N GLY A 680 -8.14 7.81 -1.89
CA GLY A 680 -9.54 7.45 -2.03
C GLY A 680 -10.47 8.28 -1.14
N ALA A 681 -10.11 8.49 0.13
CA ALA A 681 -10.87 9.31 1.07
C ALA A 681 -10.93 10.78 0.64
N HIS A 682 -9.81 11.35 0.17
CA HIS A 682 -9.79 12.71 -0.39
C HIS A 682 -10.70 12.85 -1.61
N ARG A 683 -10.54 11.95 -2.59
CA ARG A 683 -11.36 11.94 -3.81
C ARG A 683 -12.84 11.77 -3.50
N PHE A 684 -13.17 10.91 -2.54
CA PHE A 684 -14.54 10.69 -2.10
C PHE A 684 -15.12 11.93 -1.44
N GLY A 685 -14.36 12.61 -0.57
CA GLY A 685 -14.75 13.89 0.03
C GLY A 685 -15.08 14.95 -1.03
N ASP A 686 -14.20 15.12 -2.03
CA ASP A 686 -14.44 16.07 -3.13
C ASP A 686 -15.66 15.69 -3.98
N ALA A 687 -15.86 14.39 -4.22
CA ALA A 687 -17.03 13.89 -4.95
C ALA A 687 -18.33 14.14 -4.18
N LEU A 688 -18.33 13.91 -2.87
CA LEU A 688 -19.46 14.16 -1.97
C LEU A 688 -19.81 15.65 -1.97
N ASP A 689 -18.82 16.54 -1.81
CA ASP A 689 -19.03 17.99 -1.84
C ASP A 689 -19.61 18.48 -3.16
N ASN A 690 -19.15 17.92 -4.28
CA ASN A 690 -19.68 18.23 -5.61
C ASN A 690 -21.12 17.73 -5.78
N GLU A 691 -21.44 16.55 -5.26
CA GLU A 691 -22.81 16.02 -5.32
C GLU A 691 -23.77 16.81 -4.43
N ILE A 692 -23.33 17.20 -3.22
CA ILE A 692 -24.09 18.11 -2.35
C ILE A 692 -24.38 19.44 -3.07
N LYS A 693 -23.39 20.04 -3.75
CA LYS A 693 -23.60 21.28 -4.53
C LYS A 693 -24.59 21.10 -5.68
N ARG A 694 -24.55 19.96 -6.37
CA ARG A 694 -25.49 19.63 -7.45
C ARG A 694 -26.91 19.49 -6.91
N GLU A 695 -27.09 18.77 -5.81
CA GLU A 695 -28.40 18.60 -5.20
C GLU A 695 -28.93 19.89 -4.58
N ILE A 696 -28.09 20.73 -3.96
CA ILE A 696 -28.50 22.08 -3.53
C ILE A 696 -29.03 22.91 -4.72
N LYS A 697 -28.34 22.85 -5.87
CA LYS A 697 -28.80 23.55 -7.09
C LYS A 697 -30.11 22.98 -7.62
N ARG A 698 -30.29 21.65 -7.53
CA ARG A 698 -31.52 20.96 -7.92
C ARG A 698 -32.68 21.33 -6.99
N ILE A 699 -32.46 21.33 -5.69
CA ILE A 699 -33.39 21.83 -4.66
C ILE A 699 -33.80 23.26 -4.97
N SER A 700 -32.84 24.16 -5.23
CA SER A 700 -33.15 25.56 -5.56
C SER A 700 -34.01 25.68 -6.83
N SER A 701 -33.68 24.91 -7.87
CA SER A 701 -34.40 24.95 -9.15
C SER A 701 -35.82 24.39 -9.01
N ASN A 702 -35.97 23.28 -8.27
CA ASN A 702 -37.27 22.70 -7.94
C ASN A 702 -38.09 23.67 -7.07
N LEU A 703 -37.47 24.32 -6.08
CA LEU A 703 -38.14 25.32 -5.26
C LEU A 703 -38.66 26.50 -6.08
N ASP A 704 -37.90 26.99 -7.05
CA ASP A 704 -38.34 28.08 -7.91
C ASP A 704 -39.53 27.63 -8.78
N TYR A 705 -39.46 26.42 -9.34
CA TYR A 705 -40.58 25.80 -10.08
C TYR A 705 -41.83 25.63 -9.21
N LEU A 706 -41.70 25.10 -7.99
CA LEU A 706 -42.81 24.92 -7.06
C LEU A 706 -43.37 26.26 -6.57
N THR A 707 -42.50 27.25 -6.36
CA THR A 707 -42.91 28.63 -6.03
C THR A 707 -43.75 29.23 -7.14
N ASP A 708 -43.36 29.04 -8.40
CA ASP A 708 -44.12 29.53 -9.54
C ASP A 708 -45.46 28.80 -9.69
N ARG A 709 -45.52 27.48 -9.51
CA ARG A 709 -46.79 26.72 -9.46
C ARG A 709 -47.71 27.23 -8.35
N ILE A 710 -47.18 27.48 -7.15
CA ILE A 710 -47.97 28.03 -6.02
C ILE A 710 -48.46 29.44 -6.33
N ARG A 711 -47.65 30.29 -6.97
CA ARG A 711 -48.08 31.62 -7.41
C ARG A 711 -49.21 31.57 -8.44
N GLU A 712 -49.17 30.63 -9.37
CA GLU A 712 -50.27 30.41 -10.32
C GLU A 712 -51.55 29.98 -9.60
N ILE A 713 -51.44 29.01 -8.69
CA ILE A 713 -52.56 28.55 -7.85
C ILE A 713 -53.13 29.69 -7.01
N GLN A 714 -52.27 30.54 -6.41
CA GLN A 714 -52.67 31.72 -5.65
C GLN A 714 -53.42 32.73 -6.52
N LYS A 715 -52.86 33.05 -7.69
CA LYS A 715 -53.47 33.96 -8.66
C LYS A 715 -54.86 33.48 -9.00
N GLU A 716 -55.04 32.19 -9.29
CA GLU A 716 -56.33 31.63 -9.64
C GLU A 716 -57.31 31.56 -8.46
N ALA A 717 -56.84 31.23 -7.24
CA ALA A 717 -57.67 31.16 -6.04
C ALA A 717 -58.15 32.53 -5.55
N ALA A 718 -57.37 33.59 -5.76
CA ALA A 718 -57.74 34.97 -5.42
C ALA A 718 -59.04 35.43 -6.11
N TRP A 719 -59.44 34.77 -7.21
CA TRP A 719 -60.68 35.07 -7.95
C TRP A 719 -61.94 34.39 -7.40
N PHE A 720 -61.83 33.61 -6.33
CA PHE A 720 -62.94 32.77 -5.89
C PHE A 720 -63.94 33.56 -5.01
N PRO A 721 -65.25 33.60 -5.37
CA PRO A 721 -66.22 34.53 -4.78
C PRO A 721 -66.74 34.13 -3.38
N PHE A 722 -66.35 32.95 -2.85
CA PHE A 722 -66.86 32.44 -1.57
C PHE A 722 -65.73 32.17 -0.56
N PRO A 723 -65.45 33.11 0.37
CA PRO A 723 -64.34 32.99 1.33
C PRO A 723 -64.41 31.77 2.26
N LYS A 724 -65.62 31.32 2.62
CA LYS A 724 -65.82 30.19 3.56
C LYS A 724 -65.32 28.85 3.01
N LEU A 725 -65.34 28.67 1.68
CA LEU A 725 -64.86 27.46 1.01
C LEU A 725 -63.33 27.46 0.80
N LEU A 726 -62.64 28.58 1.09
CA LEU A 726 -61.20 28.74 0.95
C LEU A 726 -60.42 28.51 2.25
N LEU A 727 -61.08 28.23 3.38
CA LEU A 727 -60.40 28.11 4.69
C LEU A 727 -59.36 26.97 4.71
N GLU A 728 -59.75 25.78 4.26
CA GLU A 728 -58.85 24.61 4.19
C GLU A 728 -57.79 24.78 3.09
N PHE A 729 -58.17 25.39 1.96
CA PHE A 729 -57.25 25.74 0.88
C PHE A 729 -56.14 26.70 1.34
N ASN A 730 -56.50 27.76 2.08
CA ASN A 730 -55.55 28.72 2.64
C ASN A 730 -54.64 28.08 3.68
N LYS A 731 -55.12 27.09 4.44
CA LYS A 731 -54.30 26.35 5.41
C LYS A 731 -53.21 25.52 4.71
N GLU A 732 -53.58 24.77 3.67
CA GLU A 732 -52.62 24.01 2.85
C GLU A 732 -51.66 24.93 2.10
N PHE A 733 -52.16 26.03 1.54
CA PHE A 733 -51.34 27.05 0.88
C PHE A 733 -50.28 27.66 1.81
N ASN A 734 -50.69 28.10 3.00
CA ASN A 734 -49.77 28.67 3.99
C ASN A 734 -48.72 27.63 4.43
N THR A 735 -49.12 26.35 4.57
CA THR A 735 -48.19 25.26 4.91
C THR A 735 -47.10 25.11 3.82
N CYS A 736 -47.46 25.20 2.54
CA CYS A 736 -46.48 25.18 1.45
C CYS A 736 -45.55 26.40 1.48
N VAL A 737 -46.11 27.60 1.69
CA VAL A 737 -45.33 28.85 1.75
C VAL A 737 -44.36 28.86 2.93
N ASP A 738 -44.80 28.39 4.10
CA ASP A 738 -43.97 28.28 5.29
C ASP A 738 -42.80 27.32 5.07
N LYS A 739 -43.06 26.15 4.46
CA LYS A 739 -42.01 25.18 4.10
C LYS A 739 -41.04 25.74 3.07
N ILE A 740 -41.50 26.45 2.04
CA ILE A 740 -40.64 27.09 1.03
C ILE A 740 -39.75 28.17 1.66
N ASN A 741 -40.32 29.03 2.50
CA ASN A 741 -39.57 30.07 3.20
C ASN A 741 -38.55 29.48 4.18
N TRP A 742 -38.91 28.39 4.85
CA TRP A 742 -37.99 27.65 5.70
C TRP A 742 -36.79 27.15 4.86
N ILE A 743 -37.01 26.46 3.74
CA ILE A 743 -35.89 25.94 2.94
C ILE A 743 -34.99 27.07 2.41
N ARG A 744 -35.55 28.22 2.00
CA ARG A 744 -34.78 29.37 1.50
C ARG A 744 -33.90 30.06 2.55
N THR A 745 -34.25 29.95 3.84
CA THR A 745 -33.55 30.66 4.92
C THR A 745 -32.51 29.81 5.65
N GLN A 746 -32.57 28.48 5.51
CA GLN A 746 -31.66 27.57 6.20
C GLN A 746 -30.36 27.30 5.42
N PRO A 747 -29.22 27.10 6.12
CA PRO A 747 -27.98 26.67 5.48
C PRO A 747 -28.07 25.19 5.09
N LEU A 748 -28.23 24.93 3.79
CA LEU A 748 -28.31 23.58 3.22
C LEU A 748 -26.98 22.81 3.23
N ASN A 749 -25.89 23.44 3.69
CA ASN A 749 -24.61 22.77 3.91
C ASN A 749 -24.64 21.85 5.14
N GLU A 750 -25.55 22.08 6.09
CA GLU A 750 -25.71 21.22 7.26
C GLU A 750 -26.55 19.98 6.94
N ALA A 751 -26.08 18.80 7.35
CA ALA A 751 -26.69 17.54 6.98
C ALA A 751 -28.18 17.41 7.37
N GLY A 752 -28.51 17.85 8.59
CA GLY A 752 -29.89 17.80 9.08
C GLY A 752 -30.85 18.71 8.32
N ASN A 753 -30.39 19.91 7.93
CA ASN A 753 -31.20 20.86 7.16
C ASN A 753 -31.37 20.37 5.72
N PHE A 754 -30.30 19.83 5.12
CA PHE A 754 -30.33 19.24 3.79
C PHE A 754 -31.37 18.11 3.68
N ARG A 755 -31.34 17.15 4.62
CA ARG A 755 -32.30 16.03 4.64
C ARG A 755 -33.74 16.52 4.79
N LYS A 756 -33.97 17.45 5.73
CA LYS A 756 -35.29 18.06 5.92
C LYS A 756 -35.78 18.81 4.69
N ALA A 757 -34.89 19.48 3.96
CA ALA A 757 -35.24 20.19 2.73
C ALA A 757 -35.72 19.22 1.64
N LEU A 758 -35.03 18.09 1.44
CA LEU A 758 -35.46 17.05 0.49
C LEU A 758 -36.85 16.49 0.85
N ALA A 759 -37.09 16.16 2.11
CA ALA A 759 -38.40 15.67 2.57
C ALA A 759 -39.51 16.73 2.42
N ASN A 760 -39.20 17.99 2.72
CA ASN A 760 -40.16 19.08 2.56
C ASN A 760 -40.52 19.33 1.09
N ILE A 761 -39.61 19.12 0.14
CA ILE A 761 -39.89 19.28 -1.30
C ILE A 761 -40.94 18.28 -1.76
N THR A 762 -40.77 17.00 -1.41
CA THR A 762 -41.76 15.96 -1.75
C THR A 762 -43.11 16.25 -1.11
N GLU A 763 -43.14 16.71 0.14
CA GLU A 763 -44.39 17.10 0.80
C GLU A 763 -45.03 18.35 0.15
N ILE A 764 -44.24 19.33 -0.30
CA ILE A 764 -44.75 20.50 -1.03
C ILE A 764 -45.38 20.08 -2.35
N GLU A 765 -44.77 19.15 -3.09
CA GLU A 765 -45.32 18.60 -4.34
C GLU A 765 -46.68 17.95 -4.12
N ASP A 766 -46.79 17.06 -3.12
CA ASP A 766 -48.05 16.41 -2.76
C ASP A 766 -49.14 17.41 -2.38
N HIS A 767 -48.78 18.44 -1.59
CA HIS A 767 -49.71 19.50 -1.22
C HIS A 767 -50.11 20.37 -2.42
N ILE A 768 -49.19 20.68 -3.34
CA ILE A 768 -49.50 21.43 -4.57
C ILE A 768 -50.46 20.62 -5.45
N ASP A 769 -50.26 19.32 -5.61
CA ASP A 769 -51.13 18.46 -6.42
C ASP A 769 -52.53 18.36 -5.79
N SER A 770 -52.62 18.27 -4.46
CA SER A 770 -53.89 18.38 -3.72
C SER A 770 -54.56 19.73 -3.95
N LEU A 771 -53.81 20.84 -3.85
CA LEU A 771 -54.31 22.20 -4.10
C LEU A 771 -54.81 22.35 -5.55
N GLN A 772 -54.12 21.78 -6.55
CA GLN A 772 -54.55 21.79 -7.95
C GLN A 772 -55.85 21.00 -8.14
N SER A 773 -55.96 19.80 -7.56
CA SER A 773 -57.19 18.99 -7.62
C SER A 773 -58.38 19.75 -7.02
N ARG A 774 -58.20 20.36 -5.85
CA ARG A 774 -59.22 21.21 -5.21
C ARG A 774 -59.52 22.47 -6.01
N LEU A 775 -58.53 23.04 -6.69
CA LEU A 775 -58.76 24.19 -7.54
C LEU A 775 -59.65 23.84 -8.73
N VAL A 776 -59.53 22.63 -9.30
CA VAL A 776 -60.44 22.15 -10.36
C VAL A 776 -61.87 22.03 -9.84
N THR A 777 -62.07 21.48 -8.64
CA THR A 777 -63.43 21.38 -8.05
C THR A 777 -64.01 22.76 -7.74
N LEU A 778 -63.21 23.68 -7.20
CA LEU A 778 -63.60 25.08 -7.00
C LEU A 778 -63.93 25.76 -8.34
N ARG A 779 -63.14 25.54 -9.39
CA ARG A 779 -63.40 26.08 -10.73
C ARG A 779 -64.77 25.64 -11.27
N ILE A 780 -65.13 24.38 -11.08
CA ILE A 780 -66.44 23.84 -11.47
C ILE A 780 -67.54 24.54 -10.67
N ILE A 781 -67.42 24.65 -9.34
CA ILE A 781 -68.42 25.31 -8.49
C ILE A 781 -68.62 26.79 -8.88
N ARG A 782 -67.53 27.52 -9.14
CA ARG A 782 -67.58 28.92 -9.60
C ARG A 782 -68.29 29.04 -10.94
N ASP A 783 -67.91 28.20 -11.91
CA ASP A 783 -68.46 28.29 -13.26
C ASP A 783 -69.95 27.88 -13.27
N SER A 784 -70.35 26.89 -12.47
CA SER A 784 -71.76 26.53 -12.26
C SER A 784 -72.56 27.63 -11.58
N THR A 785 -72.02 28.29 -10.56
CA THR A 785 -72.73 29.38 -9.86
C THR A 785 -72.87 30.63 -10.72
N LEU A 786 -71.82 31.03 -11.46
CA LEU A 786 -71.90 32.12 -12.44
C LEU A 786 -72.90 31.81 -13.55
N PHE A 787 -72.96 30.55 -14.00
CA PHE A 787 -73.92 30.12 -15.01
C PHE A 787 -75.36 30.23 -14.49
N ILE A 788 -75.64 29.77 -13.26
CA ILE A 788 -76.96 29.86 -12.63
C ILE A 788 -77.38 31.33 -12.43
N LEU A 789 -76.47 32.20 -11.95
CA LEU A 789 -76.75 33.64 -11.80
C LEU A 789 -77.06 34.31 -13.14
N MET A 790 -76.34 33.95 -14.20
CA MET A 790 -76.57 34.49 -15.54
C MET A 790 -77.88 33.97 -16.15
N LEU A 791 -78.19 32.68 -15.94
CA LEU A 791 -79.45 32.05 -16.34
C LEU A 791 -80.61 32.74 -15.64
N GLY A 792 -80.55 32.91 -14.32
CA GLY A 792 -81.58 33.61 -13.54
C GLY A 792 -81.80 35.05 -14.02
N ARG A 793 -80.74 35.82 -14.23
CA ARG A 793 -80.85 37.20 -14.75
C ARG A 793 -81.47 37.26 -16.15
N ASN A 794 -81.01 36.40 -17.06
CA ASN A 794 -81.54 36.35 -18.42
C ASN A 794 -83.00 35.86 -18.44
N PHE A 795 -83.35 34.90 -17.58
CA PHE A 795 -84.71 34.41 -17.40
C PHE A 795 -85.64 35.52 -16.92
N ILE A 796 -85.30 36.21 -15.82
CA ILE A 796 -86.11 37.31 -15.28
C ILE A 796 -86.35 38.38 -16.36
N TRP A 797 -85.32 38.77 -17.11
CA TRP A 797 -85.46 39.78 -18.17
C TRP A 797 -86.34 39.31 -19.34
N LEU A 798 -86.19 38.05 -19.78
CA LEU A 798 -87.01 37.48 -20.85
C LEU A 798 -88.46 37.29 -20.41
N GLU A 799 -88.68 36.89 -19.17
CA GLU A 799 -90.01 36.74 -18.58
C GLU A 799 -90.69 38.10 -18.42
N LEU A 800 -89.97 39.14 -17.96
CA LEU A 800 -90.51 40.51 -17.88
C LEU A 800 -90.94 41.05 -19.25
N ILE A 801 -90.10 40.88 -20.27
CA ILE A 801 -90.45 41.25 -21.65
C ILE A 801 -91.64 40.42 -22.13
N GLY A 802 -91.62 39.11 -21.92
CA GLY A 802 -92.69 38.21 -22.33
C GLY A 802 -94.03 38.58 -21.71
N LEU A 803 -94.05 38.86 -20.40
CA LEU A 803 -95.24 39.30 -19.67
C LEU A 803 -95.71 40.68 -20.13
N ALA A 804 -94.80 41.61 -20.43
CA ALA A 804 -95.16 42.92 -20.97
C ALA A 804 -95.79 42.82 -22.37
N ILE A 805 -95.25 41.95 -23.24
CA ILE A 805 -95.83 41.65 -24.55
C ILE A 805 -97.19 41.00 -24.38
N LEU A 806 -97.34 40.05 -23.44
CA LEU A 806 -98.60 39.40 -23.15
C LEU A 806 -99.66 40.40 -22.64
N LEU A 807 -99.26 41.34 -21.78
CA LEU A 807 -100.09 42.41 -21.23
C LEU A 807 -100.60 43.37 -22.30
N VAL A 808 -99.84 43.60 -23.37
CA VAL A 808 -100.24 44.48 -24.48
C VAL A 808 -101.00 43.72 -25.56
N THR A 809 -100.57 42.50 -25.87
CA THR A 809 -101.17 41.70 -26.96
C THR A 809 -102.54 41.17 -26.59
N LEU A 810 -102.78 40.70 -25.36
CA LEU A 810 -104.12 40.21 -24.95
C LEU A 810 -105.21 41.30 -25.08
N PRO A 811 -105.06 42.51 -24.52
CA PRO A 811 -106.06 43.57 -24.66
C PRO A 811 -106.23 44.08 -26.09
N SER A 812 -105.13 44.15 -26.85
CA SER A 812 -105.17 44.59 -28.25
C SER A 812 -105.88 43.55 -29.13
N LEU A 813 -105.61 42.27 -28.92
CA LEU A 813 -106.28 41.16 -29.62
C LEU A 813 -107.77 41.12 -29.26
N ILE A 814 -108.14 41.38 -28.00
CA ILE A 814 -109.54 41.56 -27.59
C ILE A 814 -110.17 42.78 -28.30
N TYR A 815 -109.52 43.94 -28.32
CA TYR A 815 -110.04 45.17 -28.95
C TYR A 815 -110.28 45.01 -30.46
N PHE A 816 -109.34 44.42 -31.20
CA PHE A 816 -109.46 44.24 -32.65
C PHE A 816 -110.39 43.09 -33.08
N THR A 817 -110.78 42.20 -32.15
CA THR A 817 -111.61 41.02 -32.48
C THR A 817 -113.03 41.09 -31.93
N GLN A 818 -113.42 42.20 -31.30
CA GLN A 818 -114.77 42.44 -30.77
C GLN A 818 -115.89 42.33 -31.83
N ASP A 819 -115.59 42.65 -33.09
CA ASP A 819 -116.58 42.68 -34.19
C ASP A 819 -116.59 41.40 -35.06
N ILE A 820 -115.72 40.43 -34.78
CA ILE A 820 -115.59 39.20 -35.57
C ILE A 820 -116.37 38.07 -34.89
N LYS A 821 -117.60 37.80 -35.35
CA LYS A 821 -118.40 36.65 -34.87
C LYS A 821 -118.31 35.47 -35.85
N GLY A 822 -117.97 34.28 -35.33
CA GLY A 822 -117.97 33.02 -36.09
C GLY A 822 -116.70 32.16 -36.02
N ASN A 823 -115.74 32.46 -35.14
CA ASN A 823 -114.50 31.68 -35.02
C ASN A 823 -114.32 31.15 -33.58
N TYR A 824 -114.33 29.81 -33.42
CA TYR A 824 -114.38 29.13 -32.11
C TYR A 824 -113.28 29.58 -31.12
N ILE A 825 -112.06 29.84 -31.61
CA ILE A 825 -110.94 30.30 -30.77
C ILE A 825 -111.14 31.75 -30.29
N LEU A 826 -111.74 32.60 -31.13
CA LEU A 826 -112.01 34.01 -30.79
C LEU A 826 -113.22 34.14 -29.85
N ASP A 827 -114.24 33.30 -30.02
CA ASP A 827 -115.38 33.24 -29.10
C ASP A 827 -114.95 32.77 -27.70
N MET A 828 -113.98 31.85 -27.62
CA MET A 828 -113.38 31.35 -26.36
C MET A 828 -112.53 32.42 -25.63
N ILE A 829 -111.86 33.31 -26.39
CA ILE A 829 -111.11 34.45 -25.84
C ILE A 829 -112.06 35.60 -25.44
N ASN A 830 -113.23 35.70 -26.08
CA ASN A 830 -114.24 36.72 -25.78
C ASN A 830 -115.20 36.35 -24.62
N ASP A 831 -115.22 35.08 -24.18
CA ASP A 831 -116.01 34.63 -23.03
C ASP A 831 -115.38 35.03 -21.69
N GLU A 832 -116.14 35.76 -20.87
CA GLU A 832 -115.69 36.42 -19.65
C GLU A 832 -115.21 35.43 -18.57
N LYS A 833 -115.70 34.18 -18.58
CA LYS A 833 -115.32 33.14 -17.62
C LYS A 833 -114.03 32.38 -17.98
N GLN A 834 -113.68 32.25 -19.26
CA GLN A 834 -112.51 31.46 -19.70
C GLN A 834 -111.25 32.31 -19.94
N ARG A 835 -111.39 33.64 -20.09
CA ARG A 835 -110.29 34.60 -20.21
C ARG A 835 -109.20 34.42 -19.15
N TRP A 836 -109.61 34.17 -17.91
CA TRP A 836 -108.69 34.05 -16.77
C TRP A 836 -107.91 32.73 -16.74
N GLU A 837 -108.51 31.63 -17.18
CA GLU A 837 -107.80 30.34 -17.25
C GLU A 837 -106.85 30.27 -18.45
N ILE A 838 -107.26 30.83 -19.59
CA ILE A 838 -106.40 30.92 -20.78
C ILE A 838 -105.20 31.84 -20.54
N SER A 839 -105.38 32.96 -19.84
CA SER A 839 -104.26 33.83 -19.47
C SER A 839 -103.27 33.13 -18.55
N LYS A 840 -103.74 32.32 -17.59
CA LYS A 840 -102.87 31.53 -16.71
C LYS A 840 -102.10 30.45 -17.47
N GLY A 841 -102.77 29.72 -18.37
CA GLY A 841 -102.12 28.71 -19.22
C GLY A 841 -101.05 29.30 -20.13
N LEU A 842 -101.33 30.45 -20.75
CA LEU A 842 -100.36 31.18 -21.58
C LEU A 842 -99.15 31.67 -20.79
N VAL A 843 -99.34 32.19 -19.57
CA VAL A 843 -98.23 32.62 -18.70
C VAL A 843 -97.33 31.42 -18.36
N ILE A 844 -97.89 30.26 -18.01
CA ILE A 844 -97.09 29.07 -17.69
C ILE A 844 -96.27 28.58 -18.90
N ILE A 845 -96.91 28.49 -20.08
CA ILE A 845 -96.22 28.09 -21.31
C ILE A 845 -95.12 29.09 -21.67
N LEU A 846 -95.40 30.39 -21.55
CA LEU A 846 -94.43 31.46 -21.77
C LEU A 846 -93.24 31.34 -20.81
N SER A 847 -93.46 31.13 -19.50
CA SER A 847 -92.38 30.96 -18.53
C SER A 847 -91.49 29.75 -18.87
N ILE A 848 -92.05 28.61 -19.30
CA ILE A 848 -91.27 27.44 -19.72
C ILE A 848 -90.41 27.76 -20.95
N ILE A 849 -90.97 28.45 -21.95
CA ILE A 849 -90.24 28.88 -23.15
C ILE A 849 -89.14 29.88 -22.78
N CYS A 850 -89.43 30.82 -21.88
CA CYS A 850 -88.46 31.79 -21.37
C CYS A 850 -87.30 31.11 -20.64
N VAL A 851 -87.54 30.07 -19.83
CA VAL A 851 -86.46 29.28 -19.20
C VAL A 851 -85.60 28.58 -20.26
N ALA A 852 -86.23 27.90 -21.23
CA ALA A 852 -85.51 27.19 -22.29
C ALA A 852 -84.64 28.15 -23.12
N PHE A 853 -85.19 29.30 -23.51
CA PHE A 853 -84.47 30.32 -24.27
C PHE A 853 -83.38 31.02 -23.43
N ALA A 854 -83.64 31.27 -22.14
CA ALA A 854 -82.64 31.79 -21.21
C ALA A 854 -81.48 30.82 -21.02
N ALA A 855 -81.74 29.51 -20.95
CA ALA A 855 -80.71 28.48 -20.85
C ALA A 855 -79.83 28.45 -22.11
N VAL A 856 -80.44 28.43 -23.31
CA VAL A 856 -79.72 28.44 -24.60
C VAL A 856 -78.91 29.73 -24.76
N LYS A 857 -79.49 30.90 -24.47
CA LYS A 857 -78.80 32.19 -24.54
C LYS A 857 -77.67 32.28 -23.53
N SER A 858 -77.87 31.77 -22.32
CA SER A 858 -76.83 31.76 -21.30
C SER A 858 -75.69 30.83 -21.71
N ALA A 859 -75.95 29.64 -22.24
CA ALA A 859 -74.93 28.74 -22.77
C ALA A 859 -74.10 29.37 -23.90
N LEU A 860 -74.74 30.02 -24.88
CA LEU A 860 -74.05 30.66 -26.01
C LEU A 860 -73.23 31.90 -25.63
N THR A 861 -73.66 32.63 -24.59
CA THR A 861 -73.01 33.89 -24.18
C THR A 861 -72.08 33.75 -22.99
N PHE A 862 -72.09 32.58 -22.32
CA PHE A 862 -71.35 32.34 -21.08
C PHE A 862 -69.85 32.58 -21.26
N GLU A 863 -69.21 31.97 -22.27
CA GLU A 863 -67.76 32.11 -22.45
C GLU A 863 -67.33 33.55 -22.74
N LYS A 864 -68.08 34.25 -23.60
CA LYS A 864 -67.77 35.63 -23.97
C LYS A 864 -67.92 36.58 -22.79
N ARG A 865 -69.00 36.44 -22.00
CA ARG A 865 -69.23 37.26 -20.79
C ARG A 865 -68.28 36.89 -19.65
N LYS A 866 -67.95 35.60 -19.49
CA LYS A 866 -66.95 35.13 -18.53
C LYS A 866 -65.61 35.81 -18.79
N ARG A 867 -65.14 35.84 -20.05
CA ARG A 867 -63.90 36.56 -20.43
C ARG A 867 -63.98 38.06 -20.14
N GLN A 868 -65.09 38.72 -20.49
CA GLN A 868 -65.27 40.16 -20.24
C GLN A 868 -65.30 40.52 -18.75
N LEU A 869 -65.98 39.71 -17.92
CA LEU A 869 -66.01 39.89 -16.47
C LEU A 869 -64.61 39.76 -15.87
N PHE A 870 -63.84 38.77 -16.33
CA PHE A 870 -62.47 38.58 -15.87
C PHE A 870 -61.54 39.73 -16.31
N GLU A 871 -61.63 40.20 -17.57
CA GLU A 871 -60.82 41.33 -18.05
C GLU A 871 -61.15 42.66 -17.35
N GLN A 872 -62.41 42.89 -16.95
CA GLN A 872 -62.81 44.10 -16.23
C GLN A 872 -62.30 44.10 -14.79
N LEU A 873 -62.44 43.00 -14.08
CA LEU A 873 -61.94 42.86 -12.71
C LEU A 873 -60.41 42.82 -12.63
N ASP A 874 -59.73 42.29 -13.65
CA ASP A 874 -58.25 42.32 -13.76
C ASP A 874 -57.72 43.76 -13.77
N LYS A 875 -58.46 44.66 -14.42
CA LYS A 875 -58.14 46.09 -14.46
C LYS A 875 -58.38 46.76 -13.11
N GLU A 876 -59.45 46.40 -12.39
CA GLU A 876 -59.75 46.95 -11.06
C GLU A 876 -58.74 46.49 -9.99
N MET A 877 -58.29 45.23 -10.04
CA MET A 877 -57.30 44.72 -9.11
C MET A 877 -55.90 45.28 -9.35
N ARG A 878 -55.49 45.50 -10.61
CA ARG A 878 -54.25 46.24 -10.92
C ARG A 878 -54.25 47.67 -10.36
N GLN A 879 -55.42 48.25 -10.12
CA GLN A 879 -55.58 49.58 -9.52
C GLN A 879 -55.59 49.55 -7.99
N THR A 880 -55.95 48.41 -7.37
CA THR A 880 -56.10 48.27 -5.91
C THR A 880 -54.98 47.49 -5.21
N ALA A 881 -54.10 46.81 -5.95
CA ALA A 881 -52.96 46.12 -5.36
C ALA A 881 -51.92 47.10 -4.76
N PRO A 882 -51.60 47.06 -3.46
CA PRO A 882 -50.48 47.81 -2.93
C PRO A 882 -49.18 47.22 -3.48
N LYS A 883 -48.30 48.07 -4.03
CA LYS A 883 -46.92 47.70 -4.35
C LYS A 883 -46.25 47.24 -3.06
N ARG A 884 -46.06 45.93 -2.88
CA ARG A 884 -45.12 45.38 -1.89
C ARG A 884 -44.15 44.44 -2.61
N TYR A 885 -42.90 44.60 -2.18
CA TYR A 885 -41.66 43.96 -2.64
C TYR A 885 -41.72 42.43 -2.55
#